data_AF-A0AAV1SC33-F1
#
_entry.id   AF-A0AAV1SC33-F1
#
_cell.length_a   1.000
_cell.length_b   1.000
_cell.length_c   1.000
_cell.angle_alpha   90.00
_cell.angle_beta   90.00
_cell.angle_gamma   90.00
#
_symmetry.space_group_name_H-M   'P 1'
#
loop_
_entity.id
_entity.type
_entity.pdbx_description
1 polymer ?
#
loop_
_entity_poly.entity_id
_entity_poly.type
_entity_poly.pdbx_seq_one_letter_code
_entity_poly.pdbx_strand_id
1 'polypeptide(L)'
;MGLGKGTHLSDIEDEEDLDEEPGEVIESAPPLEVGEEREIGNSGIKKKLLKRGLGWETPEFNDEVTIHYVGTLLDGTKFDSTRDTDSSVTIKLGQGEVVAGLDRGIITMKKGECALFTLPPELGFGVAGRDVVQPNSFVQFEVELASWITVVDVSKDGGIIKKIVGKGEKNERPGDLDEVLVKYQVALADGSIVAKTPVEGVEFCVKDGHLCPALLKAIMTMKRGEKVKLIVQPQYAFGQEGKDASSDAIHPVPPNSTLYIDLELISFKVVIDVIGDAKVFKKILKEGEGSLVANEGATVTVSYTARLEDGTVIEKKGIDDEQPLQFITDEEQVIAGLDRAVATMKKGEQAILTVNPEYGFGSIETKRDLAVVPPSSILVYEVEMLDFIKEKTPWEMNSQEKIKAAEGKKEEGNLLFKSGKYQRAGKKYDKAASYVGEDESFEDDEQKLVAALRVTCWLNGAACSLKLNDFQGAINLCSKVLDIEFHNIKALYRRAQAFIKTADLVSAEMDIKKALDVDPQNREVKLIQKKLKQLKAESNKRDAKLYSNMFAYMEKQSSALTKKLKVEKAEDEMRNGEAVAMEMENVVDSSYRPDNGKAFDSYDFDDFIEVSYGLDALVCSQLAASPSVVDFLLGFQGPLPFHLATGYVGVDEAEDVQLFYYFVKSQRNAKEDPLLLWLTGGPIDFEIVEYNGSLPTLVLNPNTWTKVATVIFVDMPVGTGFSYARNDFASQTDDLIQFYQSDQFLRKWLMDHPEFLPNPVYIGEDSYSGITLPDVVQQISNGNDEGVKPLVNLKKSCRGEYKIKDPSNAEYLRYMRAFDKCTSGIETAHILEPLCAHASPKPWMSGTIGKWQGCNYRLPHEFDISNSTKYHVYLATKVDLKVDSSRAFVAGGGQNLKVHAWQIVNA
;
A
#
# COMPACT_ATOMS: atom_id res chain seq x y z
N MET A 1 49.55 -39.03 -13.71
CA MET A 1 48.51 -40.04 -13.37
C MET A 1 47.24 -39.25 -13.03
N GLY A 2 46.05 -39.51 -13.58
CA GLY A 2 45.70 -40.37 -14.72
C GLY A 2 44.23 -40.84 -14.67
N LEU A 3 43.43 -40.48 -15.70
CA LEU A 3 42.03 -40.87 -15.93
C LEU A 3 40.99 -40.26 -14.96
N GLY A 4 39.72 -39.97 -15.32
CA GLY A 4 39.08 -39.97 -16.65
C GLY A 4 37.58 -40.40 -16.63
N LYS A 5 36.73 -39.77 -17.48
CA LYS A 5 35.23 -39.81 -17.60
C LYS A 5 34.51 -38.70 -16.81
N GLY A 6 33.42 -38.05 -17.25
CA GLY A 6 32.61 -38.14 -18.49
C GLY A 6 31.25 -38.88 -18.30
N THR A 7 30.09 -38.44 -18.82
CA THR A 7 29.74 -37.32 -19.75
C THR A 7 28.22 -36.97 -19.76
N HIS A 8 27.89 -35.68 -19.94
CA HIS A 8 26.71 -35.07 -20.63
C HIS A 8 25.22 -35.23 -20.19
N LEU A 9 24.55 -34.05 -20.22
CA LEU A 9 23.17 -33.73 -20.72
C LEU A 9 21.91 -34.25 -20.00
N SER A 10 21.25 -33.36 -19.25
CA SER A 10 19.97 -32.71 -19.63
C SER A 10 19.80 -31.38 -18.86
N ASP A 11 18.81 -30.56 -19.25
CA ASP A 11 18.15 -29.45 -18.50
C ASP A 11 19.06 -28.33 -17.95
N ILE A 12 19.11 -27.08 -18.44
CA ILE A 12 18.07 -26.11 -18.88
C ILE A 12 17.14 -25.65 -17.75
N GLU A 13 17.44 -24.50 -17.16
CA GLU A 13 16.51 -23.39 -16.89
C GLU A 13 17.33 -22.11 -16.52
N ASP A 14 16.74 -20.94 -16.79
CA ASP A 14 17.08 -19.58 -16.32
C ASP A 14 18.53 -19.04 -16.50
N GLU A 15 18.77 -18.38 -17.65
CA GLU A 15 19.65 -17.18 -17.70
C GLU A 15 18.76 -15.94 -17.51
N GLU A 16 19.03 -15.12 -16.49
CA GLU A 16 18.37 -13.81 -16.32
C GLU A 16 18.98 -12.78 -17.28
N ASP A 17 18.14 -12.05 -18.01
CA ASP A 17 18.56 -10.99 -18.94
C ASP A 17 19.36 -9.89 -18.20
N LEU A 18 20.65 -9.78 -18.53
CA LEU A 18 21.45 -8.60 -18.18
C LEU A 18 21.27 -7.55 -19.29
N ASP A 19 20.58 -6.46 -18.97
CA ASP A 19 20.47 -5.27 -19.82
C ASP A 19 21.85 -4.64 -20.09
N GLU A 20 22.52 -5.03 -21.18
CA GLU A 20 23.69 -4.31 -21.69
C GLU A 20 23.26 -2.94 -22.24
N GLU A 21 23.55 -1.86 -21.52
CA GLU A 21 23.28 -0.50 -22.00
C GLU A 21 24.05 -0.21 -23.31
N PRO A 22 23.36 0.19 -24.40
CA PRO A 22 23.99 0.38 -25.70
C PRO A 22 24.78 1.68 -25.75
N GLY A 23 26.02 1.69 -25.24
CA GLY A 23 26.83 2.91 -25.23
C GLY A 23 28.23 2.88 -24.60
N GLU A 24 28.88 1.73 -24.37
CA GLU A 24 30.27 1.74 -23.85
C GLU A 24 31.22 2.46 -24.83
N VAL A 25 31.60 3.68 -24.45
CA VAL A 25 32.55 4.51 -25.21
C VAL A 25 33.94 3.91 -25.09
N ILE A 26 34.61 3.70 -26.23
CA ILE A 26 36.03 3.27 -26.28
C ILE A 26 36.95 4.46 -25.92
N GLU A 27 36.77 5.03 -24.73
CA GLU A 27 37.38 6.30 -24.30
C GLU A 27 38.75 6.13 -23.59
N SER A 28 39.29 4.91 -23.58
CA SER A 28 40.56 4.56 -22.93
C SER A 28 41.80 4.68 -23.85
N ALA A 29 41.64 4.99 -25.14
CA ALA A 29 42.73 5.10 -26.10
C ALA A 29 42.65 6.40 -26.94
N PRO A 30 43.77 7.14 -27.13
CA PRO A 30 43.75 8.44 -27.82
C PRO A 30 43.38 8.30 -29.31
N PRO A 31 42.74 9.31 -29.94
CA PRO A 31 42.35 9.24 -31.35
C PRO A 31 43.51 8.92 -32.29
N LEU A 32 43.31 7.96 -33.20
CA LEU A 32 44.34 7.46 -34.11
C LEU A 32 44.89 8.57 -35.03
N GLU A 33 46.21 8.70 -35.13
CA GLU A 33 46.88 9.68 -35.99
C GLU A 33 47.08 9.15 -37.43
N VAL A 34 47.23 10.06 -38.41
CA VAL A 34 47.42 9.65 -39.81
C VAL A 34 48.79 9.00 -39.97
N GLY A 35 48.80 7.75 -40.42
CA GLY A 35 49.98 6.89 -40.48
C GLY A 35 50.17 5.97 -39.26
N GLU A 36 49.45 6.20 -38.16
CA GLU A 36 49.45 5.32 -36.99
C GLU A 36 48.65 4.03 -37.28
N GLU A 37 49.12 2.90 -36.76
CA GLU A 37 48.47 1.59 -36.83
C GLU A 37 48.20 1.06 -35.41
N ARG A 38 46.99 0.53 -35.18
CA ARG A 38 46.56 0.00 -33.88
C ARG A 38 45.62 -1.19 -34.08
N GLU A 39 45.60 -2.13 -33.14
CA GLU A 39 44.62 -3.22 -33.12
C GLU A 39 43.24 -2.72 -32.66
N ILE A 40 42.17 -3.25 -33.25
CA ILE A 40 40.78 -2.97 -32.84
C ILE A 40 40.36 -4.03 -31.81
N GLY A 41 40.30 -3.63 -30.54
CA GLY A 41 40.01 -4.54 -29.42
C GLY A 41 40.98 -5.71 -29.38
N ASN A 42 40.48 -6.89 -28.99
CA ASN A 42 41.26 -8.14 -28.93
C ASN A 42 41.02 -9.03 -30.16
N SER A 43 40.79 -8.44 -31.34
CA SER A 43 40.26 -9.15 -32.51
C SER A 43 41.31 -9.59 -33.54
N GLY A 44 42.58 -9.20 -33.39
CA GLY A 44 43.62 -9.36 -34.40
C GLY A 44 43.49 -8.42 -35.60
N ILE A 45 42.38 -7.68 -35.75
CA ILE A 45 42.20 -6.67 -36.80
C ILE A 45 43.10 -5.47 -36.51
N LYS A 46 44.04 -5.16 -37.40
CA LYS A 46 44.82 -3.91 -37.31
C LYS A 46 44.26 -2.85 -38.24
N LYS A 47 43.99 -1.66 -37.71
CA LYS A 47 43.59 -0.47 -38.46
C LYS A 47 44.74 0.52 -38.51
N LYS A 48 45.06 0.99 -39.72
CA LYS A 48 45.99 2.08 -39.97
C LYS A 48 45.28 3.24 -40.65
N LEU A 49 45.31 4.43 -40.06
CA LEU A 49 44.60 5.59 -40.61
C LEU A 49 45.39 6.20 -41.78
N LEU A 50 44.75 6.34 -42.94
CA LEU A 50 45.35 6.96 -44.13
C LEU A 50 44.85 8.40 -44.35
N LYS A 51 43.59 8.68 -43.98
CA LYS A 51 42.93 9.99 -44.14
C LYS A 51 41.87 10.15 -43.04
N ARG A 52 41.95 11.21 -42.24
CA ARG A 52 40.94 11.53 -41.21
C ARG A 52 39.57 11.76 -41.84
N GLY A 53 38.54 11.12 -41.30
CA GLY A 53 37.14 11.46 -41.60
C GLY A 53 36.65 12.71 -40.86
N LEU A 54 35.42 13.10 -41.15
CA LEU A 54 34.71 14.24 -40.57
C LEU A 54 33.81 13.81 -39.42
N GLY A 55 33.74 14.63 -38.37
CA GLY A 55 32.84 14.43 -37.23
C GLY A 55 33.35 13.43 -36.19
N TRP A 56 32.41 12.87 -35.44
CA TRP A 56 32.65 11.87 -34.38
C TRP A 56 31.82 10.61 -34.55
N GLU A 57 30.66 10.71 -35.21
CA GLU A 57 29.78 9.57 -35.57
C GLU A 57 30.50 8.55 -36.47
N THR A 58 30.15 7.28 -36.29
CA THR A 58 30.51 6.12 -37.12
C THR A 58 29.23 5.32 -37.47
N PRO A 59 29.24 4.40 -38.45
CA PRO A 59 28.07 3.57 -38.76
C PRO A 59 27.92 2.39 -37.78
N GLU A 60 26.68 1.94 -37.58
CA GLU A 60 26.35 0.79 -36.72
C GLU A 60 26.10 -0.50 -37.55
N PHE A 61 26.02 -1.66 -36.89
CA PHE A 61 25.59 -2.89 -37.57
C PHE A 61 24.15 -2.74 -38.08
N ASN A 62 23.87 -3.31 -39.25
CA ASN A 62 22.69 -3.08 -40.09
C ASN A 62 22.62 -1.77 -40.89
N ASP A 63 23.50 -0.79 -40.67
CA ASP A 63 23.52 0.42 -41.50
C ASP A 63 23.93 0.11 -42.95
N GLU A 64 23.36 0.86 -43.88
CA GLU A 64 23.69 0.77 -45.31
C GLU A 64 24.81 1.76 -45.63
N VAL A 65 26.05 1.26 -45.68
CA VAL A 65 27.28 2.04 -45.88
C VAL A 65 27.70 2.03 -47.35
N THR A 66 28.04 3.20 -47.89
CA THR A 66 28.61 3.38 -49.23
C THR A 66 30.12 3.52 -49.12
N ILE A 67 30.88 2.59 -49.71
CA ILE A 67 32.33 2.51 -49.60
C ILE A 67 33.01 2.37 -50.97
N HIS A 68 34.28 2.78 -51.05
CA HIS A 68 35.25 2.19 -51.97
C HIS A 68 36.22 1.29 -51.19
N TYR A 69 36.68 0.20 -51.80
CA TYR A 69 37.75 -0.61 -51.22
C TYR A 69 38.71 -1.18 -52.27
N VAL A 70 39.90 -1.59 -51.79
CA VAL A 70 40.92 -2.34 -52.54
C VAL A 70 41.48 -3.45 -51.64
N GLY A 71 41.30 -4.72 -52.03
CA GLY A 71 41.75 -5.91 -51.31
C GLY A 71 43.07 -6.47 -51.86
N THR A 72 44.08 -6.61 -51.01
CA THR A 72 45.43 -7.10 -51.37
C THR A 72 45.96 -8.16 -50.39
N LEU A 73 46.81 -9.06 -50.86
CA LEU A 73 47.69 -9.85 -50.00
C LEU A 73 48.80 -8.97 -49.38
N LEU A 74 49.50 -9.49 -48.37
CA LEU A 74 50.61 -8.80 -47.70
C LEU A 74 51.83 -8.52 -48.60
N ASP A 75 51.93 -9.18 -49.77
CA ASP A 75 52.95 -8.90 -50.79
C ASP A 75 52.52 -7.82 -51.81
N GLY A 76 51.33 -7.26 -51.66
CA GLY A 76 50.73 -6.28 -52.56
C GLY A 76 49.90 -6.88 -53.71
N THR A 77 49.78 -8.20 -53.81
CA THR A 77 48.96 -8.86 -54.84
C THR A 77 47.48 -8.54 -54.63
N LYS A 78 46.92 -7.69 -55.49
CA LYS A 78 45.51 -7.30 -55.48
C LYS A 78 44.60 -8.43 -55.94
N PHE A 79 43.54 -8.71 -55.20
CA PHE A 79 42.57 -9.78 -55.50
C PHE A 79 41.12 -9.27 -55.66
N ASP A 80 40.79 -8.10 -55.11
CA ASP A 80 39.45 -7.49 -55.23
C ASP A 80 39.57 -5.95 -55.20
N SER A 81 38.68 -5.19 -55.85
CA SER A 81 38.76 -3.72 -55.93
C SER A 81 37.53 -3.08 -56.58
N THR A 82 36.90 -2.14 -55.86
CA THR A 82 35.82 -1.31 -56.44
C THR A 82 36.35 -0.02 -57.10
N ARG A 83 37.63 0.32 -56.88
CA ARG A 83 38.31 1.40 -57.61
C ARG A 83 38.66 1.01 -59.06
N ASP A 84 38.72 -0.29 -59.37
CA ASP A 84 39.01 -0.78 -60.73
C ASP A 84 37.82 -0.62 -61.70
N THR A 85 36.60 -0.55 -61.16
CA THR A 85 35.35 -0.37 -61.91
C THR A 85 34.77 1.04 -61.77
N ASP A 86 35.51 1.96 -61.15
CA ASP A 86 35.12 3.35 -60.82
C ASP A 86 33.70 3.49 -60.24
N SER A 87 33.32 2.54 -59.37
CA SER A 87 31.97 2.42 -58.82
C SER A 87 32.05 2.12 -57.33
N SER A 88 31.41 2.96 -56.51
CA SER A 88 31.24 2.66 -55.09
C SER A 88 30.24 1.53 -54.90
N VAL A 89 30.43 0.73 -53.86
CA VAL A 89 29.47 -0.29 -53.44
C VAL A 89 28.71 0.22 -52.23
N THR A 90 27.41 -0.05 -52.15
CA THR A 90 26.64 0.09 -50.90
C THR A 90 26.36 -1.30 -50.36
N ILE A 91 26.72 -1.53 -49.10
CA ILE A 91 26.54 -2.81 -48.40
C ILE A 91 25.81 -2.59 -47.08
N LYS A 92 25.13 -3.62 -46.57
CA LYS A 92 24.50 -3.62 -45.25
C LYS A 92 25.41 -4.29 -44.22
N LEU A 93 25.90 -3.52 -43.25
CA LEU A 93 26.91 -3.99 -42.28
C LEU A 93 26.42 -5.17 -41.44
N GLY A 94 27.29 -6.17 -41.27
CA GLY A 94 27.08 -7.35 -40.44
C GLY A 94 26.20 -8.44 -41.07
N GLN A 95 25.75 -8.26 -42.32
CA GLN A 95 24.90 -9.22 -43.03
C GLN A 95 25.70 -10.20 -43.92
N GLY A 96 27.03 -10.22 -43.82
CA GLY A 96 27.91 -11.15 -44.55
C GLY A 96 28.12 -10.79 -46.03
N GLU A 97 27.76 -9.58 -46.45
CA GLU A 97 28.04 -9.06 -47.79
C GLU A 97 29.54 -8.77 -48.01
N VAL A 98 30.30 -8.67 -46.93
CA VAL A 98 31.78 -8.61 -46.89
C VAL A 98 32.33 -9.59 -45.84
N VAL A 99 33.66 -9.75 -45.81
CA VAL A 99 34.31 -10.56 -44.77
C VAL A 99 34.13 -9.92 -43.38
N ALA A 100 33.92 -10.73 -42.34
CA ALA A 100 33.52 -10.26 -41.01
C ALA A 100 34.53 -9.30 -40.33
N GLY A 101 35.81 -9.36 -40.69
CA GLY A 101 36.82 -8.40 -40.24
C GLY A 101 36.70 -7.03 -40.89
N LEU A 102 36.09 -6.94 -42.08
CA LEU A 102 35.83 -5.69 -42.78
C LEU A 102 34.58 -5.00 -42.20
N ASP A 103 33.51 -5.75 -41.92
CA ASP A 103 32.35 -5.27 -41.15
C ASP A 103 32.79 -4.63 -39.82
N ARG A 104 33.56 -5.38 -39.03
CA ARG A 104 34.15 -4.93 -37.74
C ARG A 104 35.16 -3.77 -37.91
N GLY A 105 35.73 -3.59 -39.10
CA GLY A 105 36.58 -2.46 -39.43
C GLY A 105 35.78 -1.18 -39.69
N ILE A 106 34.73 -1.27 -40.51
CA ILE A 106 33.96 -0.12 -41.01
C ILE A 106 33.16 0.56 -39.90
N ILE A 107 32.63 -0.19 -38.90
CA ILE A 107 31.97 0.40 -37.72
C ILE A 107 32.86 1.36 -36.90
N THR A 108 34.19 1.32 -37.12
CA THR A 108 35.14 2.25 -36.48
C THR A 108 35.47 3.48 -37.32
N MET A 109 34.94 3.60 -38.54
CA MET A 109 35.28 4.64 -39.51
C MET A 109 34.34 5.83 -39.47
N LYS A 110 34.91 7.03 -39.58
CA LYS A 110 34.16 8.29 -39.70
C LYS A 110 33.85 8.62 -41.16
N LYS A 111 32.91 9.55 -41.38
CA LYS A 111 32.50 9.93 -42.74
C LYS A 111 33.66 10.55 -43.54
N GLY A 112 33.98 10.01 -44.70
CA GLY A 112 35.10 10.43 -45.55
C GLY A 112 36.48 9.96 -45.07
N GLU A 113 36.54 9.08 -44.06
CA GLU A 113 37.77 8.45 -43.60
C GLU A 113 38.30 7.45 -44.64
N CYS A 114 39.62 7.36 -44.78
CA CYS A 114 40.27 6.23 -45.45
C CYS A 114 41.22 5.53 -44.48
N ALA A 115 41.14 4.21 -44.41
CA ALA A 115 41.92 3.37 -43.51
C ALA A 115 42.35 2.07 -44.20
N LEU A 116 43.51 1.55 -43.82
CA LEU A 116 44.00 0.22 -44.20
C LEU A 116 43.73 -0.74 -43.05
N PHE A 117 42.93 -1.78 -43.31
CA PHE A 117 42.68 -2.86 -42.36
C PHE A 117 43.52 -4.08 -42.73
N THR A 118 44.29 -4.61 -41.78
CA THR A 118 44.92 -5.94 -41.91
C THR A 118 44.08 -6.94 -41.10
N LEU A 119 43.53 -7.94 -41.77
CA LEU A 119 42.62 -8.93 -41.18
C LEU A 119 43.34 -10.27 -40.96
N PRO A 120 43.17 -10.91 -39.78
CA PRO A 120 43.61 -12.28 -39.58
C PRO A 120 42.74 -13.26 -40.39
N PRO A 121 43.22 -14.47 -40.70
CA PRO A 121 42.51 -15.39 -41.59
C PRO A 121 41.08 -15.70 -41.14
N GLU A 122 40.86 -15.86 -39.85
CA GLU A 122 39.57 -16.18 -39.21
C GLU A 122 38.51 -15.09 -39.43
N LEU A 123 38.93 -13.87 -39.77
CA LEU A 123 38.06 -12.72 -40.08
C LEU A 123 38.18 -12.27 -41.55
N GLY A 124 38.96 -13.01 -42.36
CA GLY A 124 39.10 -12.87 -43.81
C GLY A 124 38.45 -14.04 -44.54
N PHE A 125 39.26 -14.94 -45.12
CA PHE A 125 38.81 -16.08 -45.94
C PHE A 125 39.12 -17.46 -45.32
N GLY A 126 39.61 -17.50 -44.08
CA GLY A 126 39.76 -18.69 -43.25
C GLY A 126 40.59 -19.83 -43.84
N VAL A 127 40.26 -21.05 -43.42
CA VAL A 127 40.91 -22.30 -43.84
C VAL A 127 40.63 -22.70 -45.30
N ALA A 128 39.67 -22.04 -45.96
CA ALA A 128 39.32 -22.30 -47.36
C ALA A 128 40.13 -21.45 -48.33
N GLY A 129 40.43 -20.19 -47.96
CA GLY A 129 40.91 -19.19 -48.91
C GLY A 129 39.81 -18.75 -49.89
N ARG A 130 40.19 -17.94 -50.90
CA ARG A 130 39.32 -17.50 -51.99
C ARG A 130 40.16 -17.10 -53.20
N ASP A 131 39.89 -17.68 -54.37
CA ASP A 131 40.50 -17.28 -55.65
C ASP A 131 42.04 -17.25 -55.62
N VAL A 132 42.65 -16.06 -55.49
CA VAL A 132 44.11 -15.84 -55.38
C VAL A 132 44.60 -15.92 -53.91
N VAL A 133 43.70 -15.75 -52.95
CA VAL A 133 43.98 -15.80 -51.50
C VAL A 133 44.10 -17.26 -51.05
N GLN A 134 45.29 -17.66 -50.61
CA GLN A 134 45.56 -19.02 -50.14
C GLN A 134 44.89 -19.28 -48.76
N PRO A 135 44.57 -20.54 -48.43
CA PRO A 135 44.16 -20.95 -47.08
C PRO A 135 45.02 -20.34 -45.97
N ASN A 136 44.38 -19.86 -44.90
CA ASN A 136 45.03 -19.25 -43.73
C ASN A 136 45.90 -18.00 -44.03
N SER A 137 45.60 -17.27 -45.11
CA SER A 137 46.28 -15.99 -45.41
C SER A 137 45.72 -14.81 -44.62
N PHE A 138 46.61 -13.96 -44.11
CA PHE A 138 46.27 -12.58 -43.76
C PHE A 138 45.98 -11.79 -45.04
N VAL A 139 44.99 -10.90 -44.98
CA VAL A 139 44.60 -10.02 -46.09
C VAL A 139 44.54 -8.56 -45.64
N GLN A 140 44.74 -7.64 -46.58
CA GLN A 140 44.65 -6.21 -46.37
C GLN A 140 43.53 -5.60 -47.22
N PHE A 141 42.83 -4.62 -46.65
CA PHE A 141 41.82 -3.83 -47.33
C PHE A 141 42.06 -2.33 -47.08
N GLU A 142 42.41 -1.57 -48.12
CA GLU A 142 42.18 -0.13 -48.11
C GLU A 142 40.66 0.10 -48.24
N VAL A 143 40.06 0.89 -47.35
CA VAL A 143 38.64 1.25 -47.40
C VAL A 143 38.49 2.77 -47.25
N GLU A 144 37.63 3.36 -48.06
CA GLU A 144 37.18 4.75 -47.96
C GLU A 144 35.66 4.81 -47.76
N LEU A 145 35.21 5.29 -46.60
CA LEU A 145 33.79 5.38 -46.24
C LEU A 145 33.20 6.70 -46.73
N ALA A 146 32.37 6.68 -47.79
CA ALA A 146 31.82 7.89 -48.38
C ALA A 146 30.62 8.44 -47.58
N SER A 147 29.68 7.56 -47.22
CA SER A 147 28.44 7.89 -46.53
C SER A 147 27.77 6.63 -45.96
N TRP A 148 26.76 6.80 -45.12
CA TRP A 148 25.85 5.74 -44.76
C TRP A 148 24.43 6.26 -44.55
N ILE A 149 23.46 5.34 -44.56
CA ILE A 149 22.07 5.54 -44.17
C ILE A 149 21.85 4.70 -42.92
N THR A 150 21.37 5.32 -41.84
CA THR A 150 21.09 4.59 -40.60
C THR A 150 19.80 3.77 -40.74
N VAL A 151 19.84 2.49 -40.39
CA VAL A 151 18.74 1.53 -40.62
C VAL A 151 18.28 0.90 -39.30
N VAL A 152 17.14 1.35 -38.80
CA VAL A 152 16.57 0.90 -37.52
C VAL A 152 15.39 -0.04 -37.77
N ASP A 153 15.44 -1.24 -37.21
CA ASP A 153 14.22 -2.06 -37.04
C ASP A 153 13.44 -1.53 -35.82
N VAL A 154 12.35 -0.81 -36.09
CA VAL A 154 11.50 -0.17 -35.07
C VAL A 154 10.65 -1.21 -34.33
N SER A 155 10.49 -2.40 -34.91
CA SER A 155 9.66 -3.50 -34.41
C SER A 155 10.45 -4.61 -33.69
N LYS A 156 11.76 -4.71 -33.93
CA LYS A 156 12.64 -5.84 -33.54
C LYS A 156 12.27 -7.21 -34.14
N ASP A 157 11.36 -7.25 -35.12
CA ASP A 157 10.87 -8.47 -35.80
C ASP A 157 11.01 -8.43 -37.34
N GLY A 158 11.70 -7.42 -37.87
CA GLY A 158 11.85 -7.16 -39.31
C GLY A 158 10.63 -6.48 -39.98
N GLY A 159 9.56 -6.20 -39.23
CA GLY A 159 8.28 -5.71 -39.74
C GLY A 159 8.20 -4.23 -40.07
N ILE A 160 9.03 -3.38 -39.46
CA ILE A 160 9.08 -1.92 -39.66
C ILE A 160 10.55 -1.48 -39.74
N ILE A 161 11.11 -1.46 -40.96
CA ILE A 161 12.48 -1.01 -41.20
C ILE A 161 12.46 0.49 -41.51
N LYS A 162 13.01 1.32 -40.61
CA LYS A 162 13.14 2.78 -40.75
C LYS A 162 14.54 3.15 -41.23
N LYS A 163 14.64 3.63 -42.47
CA LYS A 163 15.89 4.17 -43.05
C LYS A 163 15.93 5.69 -42.91
N ILE A 164 16.91 6.24 -42.19
CA ILE A 164 17.02 7.69 -41.95
C ILE A 164 17.73 8.37 -43.13
N VAL A 165 16.97 9.07 -43.97
CA VAL A 165 17.46 9.77 -45.17
C VAL A 165 17.70 11.26 -44.97
N GLY A 166 17.20 11.84 -43.88
CA GLY A 166 17.56 13.17 -43.39
C GLY A 166 17.51 13.21 -41.87
N LYS A 167 18.62 13.62 -41.23
CA LYS A 167 18.71 13.70 -39.76
C LYS A 167 17.83 14.85 -39.25
N GLY A 168 17.05 14.59 -38.20
CA GLY A 168 16.28 15.61 -37.51
C GLY A 168 17.12 16.47 -36.56
N GLU A 169 16.53 17.60 -36.17
CA GLU A 169 17.04 18.56 -35.19
C GLU A 169 16.83 18.08 -33.75
N LYS A 170 17.74 18.48 -32.85
CA LYS A 170 17.76 18.12 -31.42
C LYS A 170 17.76 16.59 -31.17
N ASN A 171 17.48 16.20 -29.92
CA ASN A 171 17.29 14.81 -29.48
C ASN A 171 15.84 14.54 -29.00
N GLU A 172 14.95 15.52 -29.07
CA GLU A 172 13.55 15.42 -28.67
C GLU A 172 12.76 14.51 -29.63
N ARG A 173 11.86 13.69 -29.07
CA ARG A 173 10.92 12.79 -29.77
C ARG A 173 9.50 13.03 -29.23
N PRO A 174 8.45 12.81 -30.02
CA PRO A 174 7.07 12.98 -29.55
C PRO A 174 6.64 11.85 -28.60
N GLY A 175 5.89 12.19 -27.57
CA GLY A 175 5.20 11.25 -26.68
C GLY A 175 3.79 10.90 -27.15
N ASP A 176 3.13 9.95 -26.46
CA ASP A 176 1.79 9.44 -26.85
C ASP A 176 0.70 10.52 -26.92
N LEU A 177 0.76 11.56 -26.08
CA LEU A 177 -0.26 12.61 -26.06
C LEU A 177 0.00 13.75 -27.06
N ASP A 178 1.19 13.79 -27.69
CA ASP A 178 1.64 14.94 -28.46
C ASP A 178 0.86 15.11 -29.77
N GLU A 179 0.59 16.36 -30.16
CA GLU A 179 0.12 16.68 -31.50
C GLU A 179 1.30 16.71 -32.47
N VAL A 180 1.39 15.73 -33.37
CA VAL A 180 2.43 15.65 -34.42
C VAL A 180 1.92 16.21 -35.74
N LEU A 181 2.74 17.05 -36.39
CA LEU A 181 2.55 17.52 -37.76
C LEU A 181 3.49 16.73 -38.68
N VAL A 182 2.93 15.95 -39.60
CA VAL A 182 3.71 15.09 -40.51
C VAL A 182 3.36 15.29 -41.98
N LYS A 183 4.28 14.93 -42.85
CA LYS A 183 4.03 14.66 -44.28
C LYS A 183 4.41 13.24 -44.60
N TYR A 184 3.60 12.57 -45.43
CA TYR A 184 3.95 11.26 -45.96
C TYR A 184 3.47 11.04 -47.38
N GLN A 185 4.13 10.09 -48.06
CA GLN A 185 3.69 9.48 -49.30
C GLN A 185 3.90 7.96 -49.20
N VAL A 186 2.83 7.19 -49.38
CA VAL A 186 2.80 5.73 -49.28
C VAL A 186 2.71 5.15 -50.69
N ALA A 187 3.59 4.19 -51.00
CA ALA A 187 3.55 3.42 -52.23
C ALA A 187 3.59 1.90 -51.97
N LEU A 188 3.08 1.13 -52.93
CA LEU A 188 3.25 -0.33 -52.99
C LEU A 188 4.60 -0.70 -53.62
N ALA A 189 4.94 -1.99 -53.62
CA ALA A 189 6.20 -2.51 -54.16
C ALA A 189 6.41 -2.30 -55.67
N ASP A 190 5.35 -1.99 -56.43
CA ASP A 190 5.40 -1.62 -57.85
C ASP A 190 5.63 -0.11 -58.08
N GLY A 191 5.65 0.69 -57.01
CA GLY A 191 5.71 2.15 -57.05
C GLY A 191 4.35 2.87 -57.11
N SER A 192 3.23 2.14 -57.13
CA SER A 192 1.88 2.73 -57.12
C SER A 192 1.60 3.47 -55.81
N ILE A 193 1.40 4.79 -55.87
CA ILE A 193 1.09 5.63 -54.70
C ILE A 193 -0.35 5.34 -54.24
N VAL A 194 -0.52 4.95 -52.98
CA VAL A 194 -1.82 4.63 -52.38
C VAL A 194 -2.33 5.67 -51.38
N ALA A 195 -1.45 6.47 -50.76
CA ALA A 195 -1.86 7.56 -49.88
C ALA A 195 -0.82 8.70 -49.88
N LYS A 196 -1.26 9.94 -49.67
CA LYS A 196 -0.38 11.12 -49.56
C LYS A 196 -1.02 12.23 -48.73
N THR A 197 -0.24 12.94 -47.94
CA THR A 197 -0.70 14.12 -47.20
C THR A 197 -0.87 15.35 -48.12
N PRO A 198 -1.65 16.36 -47.69
CA PRO A 198 -1.60 17.71 -48.25
C PRO A 198 -0.20 18.35 -48.21
N VAL A 199 -0.04 19.51 -48.87
CA VAL A 199 1.24 20.23 -49.03
C VAL A 199 1.68 20.89 -47.72
N GLU A 200 0.72 21.21 -46.88
CA GLU A 200 0.83 21.69 -45.51
C GLU A 200 1.22 20.57 -44.53
N GLY A 201 0.70 19.35 -44.73
CA GLY A 201 0.87 18.18 -43.86
C GLY A 201 -0.46 17.69 -43.29
N VAL A 202 -0.40 16.92 -42.21
CA VAL A 202 -1.56 16.55 -41.38
C VAL A 202 -1.16 16.61 -39.89
N GLU A 203 -2.02 17.16 -39.05
CA GLU A 203 -1.87 17.14 -37.58
C GLU A 203 -2.77 16.07 -36.96
N PHE A 204 -2.25 15.30 -36.00
CA PHE A 204 -3.03 14.37 -35.18
C PHE A 204 -2.35 14.13 -33.82
N CYS A 205 -3.12 13.67 -32.82
CA CYS A 205 -2.61 13.16 -31.55
C CYS A 205 -1.98 11.78 -31.76
N VAL A 206 -0.75 11.56 -31.28
CA VAL A 206 -0.01 10.30 -31.47
C VAL A 206 -0.84 9.08 -31.04
N LYS A 207 -1.42 9.10 -29.84
CA LYS A 207 -2.24 8.02 -29.24
C LYS A 207 -3.48 7.63 -30.05
N ASP A 208 -4.10 8.57 -30.76
CA ASP A 208 -5.29 8.28 -31.58
C ASP A 208 -4.93 7.48 -32.84
N GLY A 209 -3.65 7.55 -33.25
CA GLY A 209 -3.12 6.87 -34.42
C GLY A 209 -3.55 7.51 -35.74
N HIS A 210 -2.83 7.17 -36.82
CA HIS A 210 -3.17 7.63 -38.16
C HIS A 210 -2.65 6.66 -39.22
N LEU A 211 -3.35 6.56 -40.35
CA LEU A 211 -3.05 5.69 -41.51
C LEU A 211 -2.95 4.18 -41.22
N CYS A 212 -1.94 3.73 -40.46
CA CYS A 212 -1.65 2.33 -40.15
C CYS A 212 -0.73 2.21 -38.90
N PRO A 213 -0.69 1.05 -38.22
CA PRO A 213 0.08 0.88 -36.98
C PRO A 213 1.57 1.21 -37.07
N ALA A 214 2.21 1.02 -38.22
CA ALA A 214 3.61 1.35 -38.42
C ALA A 214 3.92 2.85 -38.37
N LEU A 215 2.98 3.70 -38.79
CA LEU A 215 3.19 5.16 -38.80
C LEU A 215 3.38 5.69 -37.37
N LEU A 216 2.55 5.21 -36.44
CA LEU A 216 2.64 5.48 -35.01
C LEU A 216 4.02 5.09 -34.45
N LYS A 217 4.38 3.81 -34.55
CA LYS A 217 5.64 3.28 -34.02
C LYS A 217 6.86 4.00 -34.61
N ALA A 218 6.83 4.34 -35.90
CA ALA A 218 7.91 5.08 -36.54
C ALA A 218 8.06 6.50 -35.96
N ILE A 219 6.96 7.26 -35.87
CA ILE A 219 6.95 8.66 -35.39
C ILE A 219 7.53 8.79 -33.98
N MET A 220 7.20 7.87 -33.06
CA MET A 220 7.74 7.86 -31.70
C MET A 220 9.28 7.69 -31.63
N THR A 221 9.91 7.18 -32.70
CA THR A 221 11.39 7.09 -32.79
C THR A 221 12.03 8.27 -33.52
N MET A 222 11.25 9.16 -34.13
CA MET A 222 11.70 10.24 -35.00
C MET A 222 11.93 11.55 -34.24
N LYS A 223 12.91 12.32 -34.70
CA LYS A 223 13.20 13.68 -34.25
C LYS A 223 12.47 14.72 -35.10
N ARG A 224 12.37 15.96 -34.59
CA ARG A 224 11.83 17.12 -35.32
C ARG A 224 12.64 17.34 -36.62
N GLY A 225 11.97 17.47 -37.77
CA GLY A 225 12.61 17.57 -39.08
C GLY A 225 13.20 16.27 -39.65
N GLU A 226 13.11 15.13 -38.95
CA GLU A 226 13.65 13.85 -39.43
C GLU A 226 12.89 13.35 -40.66
N LYS A 227 13.64 12.85 -41.65
CA LYS A 227 13.12 12.30 -42.91
C LYS A 227 13.53 10.85 -43.03
N VAL A 228 12.55 9.98 -43.21
CA VAL A 228 12.76 8.53 -43.23
C VAL A 228 12.05 7.88 -44.41
N LYS A 229 12.56 6.73 -44.82
CA LYS A 229 11.85 5.76 -45.66
C LYS A 229 11.53 4.54 -44.81
N LEU A 230 10.25 4.23 -44.63
CA LEU A 230 9.80 3.02 -43.96
C LEU A 230 9.59 1.92 -44.99
N ILE A 231 10.03 0.70 -44.68
CA ILE A 231 9.57 -0.53 -45.32
C ILE A 231 8.72 -1.26 -44.28
N VAL A 232 7.43 -1.40 -44.54
CA VAL A 232 6.43 -1.88 -43.58
C VAL A 232 5.81 -3.17 -44.08
N GLN A 233 6.02 -4.25 -43.34
CA GLN A 233 5.44 -5.55 -43.64
C GLN A 233 3.95 -5.60 -43.28
N PRO A 234 3.15 -6.51 -43.89
CA PRO A 234 1.69 -6.45 -43.85
C PRO A 234 1.09 -6.37 -42.45
N GLN A 235 1.67 -7.05 -41.46
CA GLN A 235 1.19 -7.10 -40.08
C GLN A 235 1.21 -5.73 -39.36
N TYR A 236 1.97 -4.75 -39.85
CA TYR A 236 1.98 -3.37 -39.35
C TYR A 236 1.39 -2.36 -40.36
N ALA A 237 0.90 -2.84 -41.50
CA ALA A 237 0.22 -2.06 -42.53
C ALA A 237 -1.31 -2.30 -42.46
N PHE A 238 -1.84 -3.14 -43.36
CA PHE A 238 -3.27 -3.46 -43.49
C PHE A 238 -3.56 -4.98 -43.46
N GLY A 239 -2.57 -5.79 -43.05
CA GLY A 239 -2.74 -7.22 -42.76
C GLY A 239 -3.19 -8.09 -43.94
N GLN A 240 -3.94 -9.15 -43.60
CA GLN A 240 -4.48 -10.11 -44.56
C GLN A 240 -5.73 -9.61 -45.30
N GLU A 241 -6.39 -8.57 -44.79
CA GLU A 241 -7.62 -8.01 -45.38
C GLU A 241 -7.30 -6.92 -46.42
N GLY A 242 -6.18 -6.20 -46.24
CA GLY A 242 -5.85 -5.04 -47.08
C GLY A 242 -6.72 -3.82 -46.72
N LYS A 243 -6.92 -2.91 -47.67
CA LYS A 243 -7.86 -1.79 -47.52
C LYS A 243 -8.63 -1.56 -48.82
N ASP A 244 -9.95 -1.64 -48.75
CA ASP A 244 -10.85 -1.30 -49.86
C ASP A 244 -10.91 0.22 -50.13
N ALA A 245 -11.54 0.62 -51.24
CA ALA A 245 -11.86 2.00 -51.55
C ALA A 245 -12.94 2.57 -50.61
N SER A 246 -12.53 2.97 -49.40
CA SER A 246 -13.34 3.82 -48.52
C SER A 246 -13.44 5.25 -49.07
N SER A 247 -14.27 6.08 -48.44
CA SER A 247 -14.39 7.52 -48.75
C SER A 247 -13.18 8.37 -48.33
N ASP A 248 -12.14 7.75 -47.76
CA ASP A 248 -10.93 8.43 -47.30
C ASP A 248 -9.97 8.71 -48.46
N ALA A 249 -8.95 9.56 -48.23
CA ALA A 249 -7.92 9.88 -49.23
C ALA A 249 -6.86 8.77 -49.43
N ILE A 250 -7.31 7.50 -49.49
CA ILE A 250 -6.46 6.30 -49.60
C ILE A 250 -7.01 5.40 -50.71
N HIS A 251 -6.20 5.11 -51.72
CA HIS A 251 -6.53 4.14 -52.78
C HIS A 251 -6.45 2.69 -52.26
N PRO A 252 -7.12 1.72 -52.93
CA PRO A 252 -7.10 0.32 -52.51
C PRO A 252 -5.69 -0.24 -52.30
N VAL A 253 -5.50 -0.93 -51.18
CA VAL A 253 -4.28 -1.67 -50.85
C VAL A 253 -4.61 -3.17 -50.86
N PRO A 254 -4.00 -3.98 -51.74
CA PRO A 254 -4.25 -5.41 -51.77
C PRO A 254 -3.90 -6.12 -50.45
N PRO A 255 -4.62 -7.21 -50.09
CA PRO A 255 -4.22 -8.17 -49.06
C PRO A 255 -2.73 -8.50 -49.06
N ASN A 256 -2.12 -8.50 -47.86
CA ASN A 256 -0.71 -8.85 -47.65
C ASN A 256 0.31 -7.97 -48.39
N SER A 257 -0.02 -6.71 -48.69
CA SER A 257 0.94 -5.76 -49.30
C SER A 257 1.95 -5.20 -48.30
N THR A 258 3.25 -5.30 -48.62
CA THR A 258 4.31 -4.48 -48.02
C THR A 258 4.17 -3.03 -48.50
N LEU A 259 4.28 -2.05 -47.59
CA LEU A 259 4.22 -0.63 -47.91
C LEU A 259 5.61 0.03 -47.84
N TYR A 260 5.82 1.01 -48.72
CA TYR A 260 6.97 1.90 -48.72
C TYR A 260 6.49 3.32 -48.39
N ILE A 261 6.94 3.88 -47.26
CA ILE A 261 6.45 5.18 -46.78
C ILE A 261 7.61 6.17 -46.72
N ASP A 262 7.58 7.18 -47.59
CA ASP A 262 8.38 8.40 -47.42
C ASP A 262 7.69 9.24 -46.34
N LEU A 263 8.39 9.57 -45.25
CA LEU A 263 7.82 10.22 -44.06
C LEU A 263 8.73 11.34 -43.53
N GLU A 264 8.13 12.47 -43.20
CA GLU A 264 8.75 13.67 -42.59
C GLU A 264 7.97 14.07 -41.34
N LEU A 265 8.62 14.05 -40.17
CA LEU A 265 8.07 14.63 -38.94
C LEU A 265 8.47 16.11 -38.90
N ILE A 266 7.54 17.01 -39.19
CA ILE A 266 7.86 18.44 -39.35
C ILE A 266 8.04 19.09 -37.98
N SER A 267 7.07 18.89 -37.11
CA SER A 267 7.03 19.44 -35.76
C SER A 267 6.08 18.62 -34.90
N PHE A 268 6.15 18.85 -33.59
CA PHE A 268 5.14 18.41 -32.65
C PHE A 268 4.97 19.44 -31.53
N LYS A 269 3.79 19.41 -30.89
CA LYS A 269 3.41 20.25 -29.75
C LYS A 269 3.29 19.33 -28.55
N VAL A 270 4.08 19.57 -27.50
CA VAL A 270 4.14 18.69 -26.33
C VAL A 270 2.85 18.82 -25.52
N VAL A 271 2.22 17.69 -25.20
CA VAL A 271 1.00 17.62 -24.38
C VAL A 271 1.28 16.83 -23.11
N ILE A 272 1.13 17.50 -21.97
CA ILE A 272 1.38 16.95 -20.65
C ILE A 272 0.04 16.71 -19.96
N ASP A 273 -0.23 15.48 -19.53
CA ASP A 273 -1.20 15.24 -18.47
C ASP A 273 -0.60 15.77 -17.16
N VAL A 274 -1.21 16.80 -16.60
CA VAL A 274 -0.71 17.57 -15.44
C VAL A 274 -0.86 16.79 -14.14
N ILE A 275 -1.79 15.82 -14.09
CA ILE A 275 -2.18 15.13 -12.86
C ILE A 275 -1.97 13.61 -12.98
N GLY A 276 -1.97 13.06 -14.20
CA GLY A 276 -1.83 11.63 -14.48
C GLY A 276 -3.16 10.86 -14.47
N ASP A 277 -4.29 11.56 -14.45
CA ASP A 277 -5.65 11.00 -14.40
C ASP A 277 -6.46 11.24 -15.69
N ALA A 278 -5.82 11.79 -16.73
CA ALA A 278 -6.40 12.19 -18.00
C ALA A 278 -7.49 13.28 -17.92
N LYS A 279 -7.49 14.13 -16.88
CA LYS A 279 -8.50 15.19 -16.68
C LYS A 279 -7.98 16.64 -16.78
N VAL A 280 -6.66 16.86 -16.73
CA VAL A 280 -6.06 18.19 -16.93
C VAL A 280 -4.87 18.08 -17.88
N PHE A 281 -5.04 18.54 -19.12
CA PHE A 281 -3.98 18.52 -20.13
C PHE A 281 -3.39 19.93 -20.34
N LYS A 282 -2.06 20.03 -20.46
CA LYS A 282 -1.32 21.22 -20.88
C LYS A 282 -0.65 20.96 -22.23
N LYS A 283 -1.15 21.58 -23.31
CA LYS A 283 -0.49 21.62 -24.62
C LYS A 283 0.38 22.87 -24.72
N ILE A 284 1.70 22.68 -24.81
CA ILE A 284 2.66 23.79 -24.95
C ILE A 284 2.61 24.36 -26.37
N LEU A 285 2.34 25.66 -26.50
CA LEU A 285 2.39 26.40 -27.76
C LEU A 285 3.77 27.03 -28.00
N LYS A 286 4.40 27.51 -26.92
CA LYS A 286 5.71 28.16 -26.92
C LYS A 286 6.45 27.76 -25.64
N GLU A 287 7.65 27.22 -25.78
CA GLU A 287 8.51 26.88 -24.64
C GLU A 287 8.89 28.13 -23.84
N GLY A 288 8.84 28.02 -22.51
CA GLY A 288 9.39 29.05 -21.62
C GLY A 288 10.90 28.91 -21.39
N GLU A 289 11.51 29.99 -20.95
CA GLU A 289 12.95 30.13 -20.71
C GLU A 289 13.39 29.41 -19.44
N GLY A 290 14.58 28.80 -19.51
CA GLY A 290 15.23 28.14 -18.38
C GLY A 290 14.74 26.72 -18.07
N SER A 291 15.15 26.23 -16.90
CA SER A 291 14.84 24.90 -16.36
C SER A 291 13.95 24.92 -15.11
N LEU A 292 13.68 26.10 -14.54
CA LEU A 292 12.88 26.25 -13.33
C LEU A 292 11.40 26.44 -13.67
N VAL A 293 10.55 25.85 -12.83
CA VAL A 293 9.10 26.07 -12.78
C VAL A 293 8.71 26.59 -11.39
N ALA A 294 7.47 27.04 -11.23
CA ALA A 294 6.93 27.46 -9.94
C ALA A 294 6.74 26.26 -9.00
N ASN A 295 7.18 26.38 -7.74
CA ASN A 295 6.89 25.37 -6.71
C ASN A 295 5.56 25.66 -5.99
N GLU A 296 5.08 24.73 -5.17
CA GLU A 296 3.90 24.94 -4.31
C GLU A 296 4.16 26.09 -3.31
N GLY A 297 3.22 27.02 -3.22
CA GLY A 297 3.35 28.26 -2.45
C GLY A 297 4.09 29.40 -3.16
N ALA A 298 4.51 29.23 -4.42
CA ALA A 298 5.11 30.29 -5.23
C ALA A 298 4.09 31.34 -5.66
N THR A 299 4.50 32.61 -5.69
CA THR A 299 3.70 33.69 -6.28
C THR A 299 3.89 33.69 -7.79
N VAL A 300 2.84 33.37 -8.53
CA VAL A 300 2.83 33.30 -10.00
C VAL A 300 2.06 34.49 -10.59
N THR A 301 2.51 34.98 -11.74
CA THR A 301 1.89 36.11 -12.47
C THR A 301 1.60 35.66 -13.89
N VAL A 302 0.32 35.60 -14.26
CA VAL A 302 -0.14 35.05 -15.54
C VAL A 302 -1.09 36.01 -16.27
N SER A 303 -1.09 35.93 -17.60
CA SER A 303 -2.18 36.40 -18.46
C SER A 303 -2.91 35.18 -19.03
N TYR A 304 -4.23 35.29 -19.22
CA TYR A 304 -4.99 34.23 -19.88
C TYR A 304 -6.30 34.69 -20.54
N THR A 305 -6.75 33.92 -21.52
CA THR A 305 -8.15 33.88 -21.99
C THR A 305 -8.76 32.54 -21.63
N ALA A 306 -9.83 32.55 -20.83
CA ALA A 306 -10.59 31.36 -20.46
C ALA A 306 -11.83 31.22 -21.37
N ARG A 307 -12.11 30.00 -21.82
CA ARG A 307 -13.19 29.67 -22.77
C ARG A 307 -13.92 28.40 -22.37
N LEU A 308 -15.14 28.23 -22.88
CA LEU A 308 -15.79 26.93 -22.99
C LEU A 308 -15.23 26.16 -24.20
N GLU A 309 -15.51 24.86 -24.28
CA GLU A 309 -15.15 23.98 -25.40
C GLU A 309 -15.71 24.44 -26.76
N ASP A 310 -16.86 25.14 -26.77
CA ASP A 310 -17.44 25.75 -27.98
C ASP A 310 -16.72 27.04 -28.45
N GLY A 311 -15.69 27.48 -27.73
CA GLY A 311 -14.92 28.70 -27.99
C GLY A 311 -15.44 29.97 -27.30
N THR A 312 -16.61 29.91 -26.63
CA THR A 312 -17.19 31.04 -25.89
C THR A 312 -16.25 31.54 -24.79
N VAL A 313 -15.79 32.78 -24.89
CA VAL A 313 -14.89 33.39 -23.90
C VAL A 313 -15.68 33.72 -22.61
N ILE A 314 -15.22 33.20 -21.47
CA ILE A 314 -15.87 33.37 -20.17
C ILE A 314 -15.19 34.44 -19.31
N GLU A 315 -13.87 34.59 -19.44
CA GLU A 315 -13.02 35.51 -18.66
C GLU A 315 -11.71 35.79 -19.42
N LYS A 316 -11.14 36.98 -19.22
CA LYS A 316 -9.75 37.30 -19.57
C LYS A 316 -9.05 37.90 -18.35
N LYS A 317 -7.73 37.79 -18.23
CA LYS A 317 -6.89 38.55 -17.29
C LYS A 317 -5.53 38.84 -17.94
N GLY A 318 -4.94 40.01 -17.71
CA GLY A 318 -3.67 40.42 -18.32
C GLY A 318 -3.69 40.64 -19.84
N ILE A 319 -4.87 40.93 -20.40
CA ILE A 319 -5.13 41.08 -21.85
C ILE A 319 -6.09 42.28 -22.00
N ASP A 320 -6.06 42.99 -23.14
CA ASP A 320 -6.92 44.16 -23.44
C ASP A 320 -6.89 45.24 -22.34
N ASP A 321 -5.67 45.67 -21.96
CA ASP A 321 -5.37 46.62 -20.86
C ASP A 321 -5.77 46.17 -19.44
N GLU A 322 -6.32 44.96 -19.22
CA GLU A 322 -6.45 44.38 -17.88
C GLU A 322 -5.08 44.07 -17.25
N GLN A 323 -4.99 44.18 -15.93
CA GLN A 323 -3.81 43.73 -15.17
C GLN A 323 -3.68 42.19 -15.20
N PRO A 324 -2.45 41.65 -15.27
CA PRO A 324 -2.21 40.21 -15.09
C PRO A 324 -2.75 39.69 -13.76
N LEU A 325 -3.19 38.44 -13.74
CA LEU A 325 -3.56 37.79 -12.48
C LEU A 325 -2.30 37.36 -11.75
N GLN A 326 -2.08 37.93 -10.56
CA GLN A 326 -1.13 37.40 -9.59
C GLN A 326 -1.87 36.55 -8.57
N PHE A 327 -1.42 35.31 -8.36
CA PHE A 327 -1.93 34.41 -7.34
C PHE A 327 -0.81 33.55 -6.74
N ILE A 328 -1.12 32.77 -5.71
CA ILE A 328 -0.18 31.84 -5.07
C ILE A 328 -0.66 30.41 -5.31
N THR A 329 0.26 29.52 -5.70
CA THR A 329 -0.03 28.10 -6.00
C THR A 329 -0.39 27.28 -4.74
N ASP A 330 -1.21 26.26 -4.92
CA ASP A 330 -1.89 25.43 -3.90
C ASP A 330 -2.80 26.18 -2.91
N GLU A 331 -3.01 27.50 -3.08
CA GLU A 331 -3.81 28.29 -2.15
C GLU A 331 -5.31 28.35 -2.45
N GLU A 332 -5.83 27.59 -3.43
CA GLU A 332 -7.26 27.63 -3.79
C GLU A 332 -7.70 29.09 -4.10
N GLN A 333 -6.87 29.80 -4.88
CA GLN A 333 -7.11 31.16 -5.36
C GLN A 333 -7.78 31.18 -6.74
N VAL A 334 -7.52 30.15 -7.54
CA VAL A 334 -8.12 29.87 -8.85
C VAL A 334 -8.67 28.44 -8.86
N ILE A 335 -9.24 27.99 -9.99
CA ILE A 335 -9.66 26.59 -10.17
C ILE A 335 -8.46 25.63 -10.08
N ALA A 336 -8.66 24.43 -9.55
CA ALA A 336 -7.58 23.49 -9.26
C ALA A 336 -6.76 23.10 -10.50
N GLY A 337 -7.40 22.98 -11.67
CA GLY A 337 -6.71 22.65 -12.91
C GLY A 337 -5.80 23.77 -13.42
N LEU A 338 -6.20 25.05 -13.25
CA LEU A 338 -5.34 26.19 -13.58
C LEU A 338 -4.17 26.29 -12.60
N ASP A 339 -4.43 26.12 -11.30
CA ASP A 339 -3.39 26.17 -10.24
C ASP A 339 -2.30 25.12 -10.48
N ARG A 340 -2.71 23.86 -10.64
CA ARG A 340 -1.80 22.71 -10.87
C ARG A 340 -1.08 22.82 -12.22
N ALA A 341 -1.75 23.25 -13.29
CA ALA A 341 -1.09 23.42 -14.58
C ALA A 341 -0.07 24.57 -14.58
N VAL A 342 -0.40 25.72 -14.01
CA VAL A 342 0.50 26.89 -13.92
C VAL A 342 1.74 26.58 -13.08
N ALA A 343 1.63 25.73 -12.06
CA ALA A 343 2.79 25.23 -11.32
C ALA A 343 3.81 24.47 -12.22
N THR A 344 3.35 23.82 -13.30
CA THR A 344 4.25 23.14 -14.27
C THR A 344 4.84 24.05 -15.34
N MET A 345 4.52 25.36 -15.37
CA MET A 345 4.95 26.26 -16.44
C MET A 345 6.28 26.95 -16.14
N LYS A 346 7.11 27.11 -17.17
CA LYS A 346 8.32 27.94 -17.18
C LYS A 346 7.99 29.41 -17.45
N LYS A 347 8.93 30.31 -17.15
CA LYS A 347 8.79 31.75 -17.43
C LYS A 347 8.74 32.00 -18.94
N GLY A 348 7.75 32.76 -19.41
CA GLY A 348 7.51 33.03 -20.84
C GLY A 348 6.89 31.86 -21.61
N GLU A 349 6.51 30.77 -20.94
CA GLU A 349 5.78 29.64 -21.56
C GLU A 349 4.36 30.07 -21.92
N GLN A 350 3.89 29.68 -23.11
CA GLN A 350 2.50 29.84 -23.53
C GLN A 350 1.90 28.45 -23.79
N ALA A 351 0.72 28.18 -23.24
CA ALA A 351 0.08 26.87 -23.32
C ALA A 351 -1.44 26.96 -23.40
N ILE A 352 -2.06 25.94 -23.98
CA ILE A 352 -3.50 25.68 -23.87
C ILE A 352 -3.70 24.63 -22.79
N LEU A 353 -4.57 24.92 -21.83
CA LEU A 353 -5.00 23.99 -20.79
C LEU A 353 -6.41 23.51 -21.10
N THR A 354 -6.62 22.19 -21.15
CA THR A 354 -7.95 21.58 -21.19
C THR A 354 -8.25 21.02 -19.80
N VAL A 355 -9.23 21.61 -19.12
CA VAL A 355 -9.56 21.31 -17.72
C VAL A 355 -10.95 20.69 -17.63
N ASN A 356 -11.01 19.43 -17.22
CA ASN A 356 -12.26 18.72 -16.92
C ASN A 356 -13.02 19.38 -15.74
N PRO A 357 -14.37 19.32 -15.72
CA PRO A 357 -15.20 19.83 -14.64
C PRO A 357 -14.73 19.60 -13.20
N GLU A 358 -14.19 18.41 -12.88
CA GLU A 358 -13.72 18.06 -11.54
C GLU A 358 -12.64 19.01 -11.01
N TYR A 359 -11.81 19.56 -11.90
CA TYR A 359 -10.76 20.53 -11.60
C TYR A 359 -11.12 21.97 -12.02
N GLY A 360 -12.32 22.16 -12.57
CA GLY A 360 -12.90 23.44 -13.01
C GLY A 360 -13.89 24.00 -11.99
N PHE A 361 -15.16 24.17 -12.41
CA PHE A 361 -16.25 24.67 -11.55
C PHE A 361 -17.20 23.56 -11.06
N GLY A 362 -16.90 22.28 -11.35
CA GLY A 362 -17.72 21.14 -10.97
C GLY A 362 -19.15 21.21 -11.53
N SER A 363 -20.10 20.65 -10.78
CA SER A 363 -21.52 20.58 -11.16
C SER A 363 -22.34 21.83 -10.77
N ILE A 364 -21.72 23.01 -10.76
CA ILE A 364 -22.37 24.27 -10.33
C ILE A 364 -22.30 25.32 -11.44
N GLU A 365 -23.45 25.91 -11.78
CA GLU A 365 -23.52 27.04 -12.71
C GLU A 365 -22.74 28.24 -12.13
N THR A 366 -21.75 28.73 -12.87
CA THR A 366 -20.83 29.76 -12.39
C THR A 366 -20.84 30.97 -13.32
N LYS A 367 -21.40 32.10 -12.84
CA LYS A 367 -21.33 33.36 -13.56
C LYS A 367 -19.91 33.95 -13.51
N ARG A 368 -19.35 34.27 -14.67
CA ARG A 368 -18.04 34.93 -14.87
C ARG A 368 -18.25 36.34 -15.46
N ASP A 369 -17.14 37.05 -15.71
CA ASP A 369 -17.15 38.44 -16.17
C ASP A 369 -17.85 38.61 -17.53
N LEU A 370 -17.68 37.65 -18.46
CA LEU A 370 -18.16 37.75 -19.85
C LEU A 370 -19.32 36.79 -20.16
N ALA A 371 -19.42 35.65 -19.48
CA ALA A 371 -20.43 34.63 -19.73
C ALA A 371 -20.85 33.86 -18.46
N VAL A 372 -21.87 33.01 -18.57
CA VAL A 372 -22.23 32.02 -17.56
C VAL A 372 -21.65 30.67 -17.97
N VAL A 373 -20.94 30.02 -17.07
CA VAL A 373 -20.45 28.64 -17.25
C VAL A 373 -21.54 27.66 -16.81
N PRO A 374 -22.03 26.77 -17.69
CA PRO A 374 -22.97 25.72 -17.31
C PRO A 374 -22.36 24.70 -16.33
N PRO A 375 -23.17 24.03 -15.49
CA PRO A 375 -22.73 22.89 -14.69
C PRO A 375 -21.98 21.85 -15.54
N SER A 376 -20.90 21.28 -15.01
CA SER A 376 -20.13 20.21 -15.63
C SER A 376 -19.56 20.52 -17.03
N SER A 377 -19.18 21.77 -17.28
CA SER A 377 -18.50 22.20 -18.51
C SER A 377 -16.97 22.02 -18.47
N ILE A 378 -16.40 21.51 -19.56
CA ILE A 378 -14.94 21.53 -19.83
C ILE A 378 -14.51 22.97 -20.10
N LEU A 379 -13.36 23.36 -19.56
CA LEU A 379 -12.79 24.70 -19.70
C LEU A 379 -11.49 24.66 -20.50
N VAL A 380 -11.33 25.60 -21.42
CA VAL A 380 -10.12 25.77 -22.24
C VAL A 380 -9.46 27.09 -21.86
N TYR A 381 -8.27 27.05 -21.27
CA TYR A 381 -7.50 28.24 -20.91
C TYR A 381 -6.31 28.41 -21.84
N GLU A 382 -6.23 29.54 -22.52
CA GLU A 382 -5.05 29.99 -23.26
C GLU A 382 -4.21 30.87 -22.32
N VAL A 383 -3.08 30.36 -21.80
CA VAL A 383 -2.32 30.95 -20.67
C VAL A 383 -0.89 31.29 -21.07
N GLU A 384 -0.39 32.44 -20.60
CA GLU A 384 1.03 32.79 -20.60
C GLU A 384 1.54 33.00 -19.16
N MET A 385 2.64 32.32 -18.83
CA MET A 385 3.37 32.53 -17.57
C MET A 385 4.32 33.72 -17.71
N LEU A 386 3.96 34.88 -17.17
CA LEU A 386 4.74 36.11 -17.32
C LEU A 386 5.94 36.14 -16.36
N ASP A 387 5.72 35.80 -15.08
CA ASP A 387 6.78 35.70 -14.08
C ASP A 387 6.37 34.86 -12.87
N PHE A 388 7.33 34.32 -12.13
CA PHE A 388 7.07 33.67 -10.83
C PHE A 388 8.19 33.90 -9.83
N ILE A 389 7.80 34.06 -8.56
CA ILE A 389 8.68 34.12 -7.41
C ILE A 389 8.48 32.80 -6.65
N LYS A 390 9.47 31.90 -6.74
CA LYS A 390 9.48 30.65 -5.97
C LYS A 390 9.36 30.92 -4.48
N GLU A 391 8.60 30.09 -3.77
CA GLU A 391 8.70 30.07 -2.31
C GLU A 391 10.05 29.47 -1.91
N LYS A 392 10.80 30.14 -1.04
CA LYS A 392 11.99 29.55 -0.40
C LYS A 392 11.58 28.27 0.33
N THR A 393 12.34 27.20 0.11
CA THR A 393 12.23 25.96 0.86
C THR A 393 12.95 26.07 2.21
N PRO A 394 12.66 25.21 3.21
CA PRO A 394 13.29 25.32 4.54
C PRO A 394 14.83 25.24 4.51
N TRP A 395 15.43 24.47 3.60
CA TRP A 395 16.89 24.40 3.47
C TRP A 395 17.53 25.61 2.77
N GLU A 396 16.73 26.50 2.15
CA GLU A 396 17.16 27.79 1.59
C GLU A 396 17.02 28.95 2.60
N MET A 397 16.65 28.65 3.86
CA MET A 397 16.45 29.61 4.95
C MET A 397 17.41 29.35 6.12
N ASN A 398 17.97 30.42 6.70
CA ASN A 398 18.56 30.34 8.04
C ASN A 398 17.48 30.35 9.15
N SER A 399 17.85 30.02 10.38
CA SER A 399 16.93 29.89 11.53
C SER A 399 16.02 31.12 11.74
N GLN A 400 16.57 32.33 11.63
CA GLN A 400 15.81 33.57 11.78
C GLN A 400 14.87 33.82 10.60
N GLU A 401 15.24 33.43 9.38
CA GLU A 401 14.34 33.42 8.23
C GLU A 401 13.19 32.42 8.42
N LYS A 402 13.47 31.21 8.93
CA LYS A 402 12.45 30.17 9.21
C LYS A 402 11.41 30.66 10.23
N ILE A 403 11.87 31.19 11.37
CA ILE A 403 11.00 31.72 12.43
C ILE A 403 10.13 32.85 11.86
N LYS A 404 10.73 33.79 11.12
CA LYS A 404 10.00 34.91 10.51
C LYS A 404 9.00 34.47 9.43
N ALA A 405 9.33 33.44 8.64
CA ALA A 405 8.43 32.85 7.66
C ALA A 405 7.24 32.14 8.34
N ALA A 406 7.51 31.37 9.39
CA ALA A 406 6.48 30.73 10.22
C ALA A 406 5.53 31.75 10.84
N GLU A 407 6.05 32.84 11.42
CA GLU A 407 5.23 33.93 11.95
C GLU A 407 4.35 34.58 10.88
N GLY A 408 4.90 34.85 9.70
CA GLY A 408 4.18 35.40 8.55
C GLY A 408 3.01 34.51 8.12
N LYS A 409 3.26 33.23 7.84
CA LYS A 409 2.21 32.27 7.46
C LYS A 409 1.15 32.11 8.56
N LYS A 410 1.55 32.11 9.84
CA LYS A 410 0.63 32.08 10.98
C LYS A 410 -0.29 33.32 11.02
N GLU A 411 0.20 34.52 10.71
CA GLU A 411 -0.67 35.72 10.62
C GLU A 411 -1.55 35.73 9.36
N GLU A 412 -1.07 35.22 8.21
CA GLU A 412 -1.91 34.95 7.03
C GLU A 412 -3.07 33.99 7.37
N GLY A 413 -2.77 32.91 8.10
CA GLY A 413 -3.75 31.98 8.66
C GLY A 413 -4.76 32.69 9.59
N ASN A 414 -4.29 33.60 10.46
CA ASN A 414 -5.15 34.39 11.34
C ASN A 414 -6.13 35.29 10.54
N LEU A 415 -5.72 35.84 9.40
CA LEU A 415 -6.59 36.64 8.52
C LEU A 415 -7.61 35.77 7.76
N LEU A 416 -7.20 34.59 7.29
CA LEU A 416 -8.10 33.62 6.65
C LEU A 416 -9.13 33.06 7.63
N PHE A 417 -8.72 32.77 8.88
CA PHE A 417 -9.62 32.31 9.94
C PHE A 417 -10.68 33.37 10.30
N LYS A 418 -10.27 34.65 10.41
CA LYS A 418 -11.18 35.79 10.65
C LYS A 418 -12.17 36.01 9.50
N SER A 419 -11.80 35.67 8.27
CA SER A 419 -12.68 35.72 7.09
C SER A 419 -13.45 34.41 6.82
N GLY A 420 -13.41 33.44 7.75
CA GLY A 420 -14.17 32.19 7.67
C GLY A 420 -13.62 31.14 6.70
N LYS A 421 -12.45 31.39 6.08
CA LYS A 421 -11.80 30.49 5.10
C LYS A 421 -10.99 29.40 5.81
N TYR A 422 -11.67 28.56 6.60
CA TYR A 422 -11.02 27.62 7.55
C TYR A 422 -10.06 26.61 6.90
N GLN A 423 -10.38 26.08 5.72
CA GLN A 423 -9.51 25.17 4.97
C GLN A 423 -8.16 25.82 4.60
N ARG A 424 -8.21 26.97 3.93
CA ARG A 424 -7.01 27.76 3.63
C ARG A 424 -6.27 28.24 4.88
N ALA A 425 -6.98 28.58 5.95
CA ALA A 425 -6.36 28.91 7.23
C ALA A 425 -5.59 27.72 7.82
N GLY A 426 -6.14 26.50 7.74
CA GLY A 426 -5.46 25.25 8.10
C GLY A 426 -4.12 25.10 7.37
N LYS A 427 -4.14 25.08 6.03
CA LYS A 427 -2.92 25.01 5.20
C LYS A 427 -1.85 26.02 5.63
N LYS A 428 -2.22 27.25 5.98
CA LYS A 428 -1.29 28.27 6.46
C LYS A 428 -0.68 27.96 7.83
N TYR A 429 -1.45 27.43 8.78
CA TYR A 429 -0.89 27.00 10.08
C TYR A 429 -0.02 25.76 9.95
N ASP A 430 -0.35 24.83 9.05
CA ASP A 430 0.47 23.63 8.81
C ASP A 430 1.80 24.00 8.11
N LYS A 431 1.76 24.88 7.09
CA LYS A 431 2.97 25.45 6.47
C LYS A 431 3.80 26.25 7.48
N ALA A 432 3.15 27.03 8.35
CA ALA A 432 3.83 27.73 9.44
C ALA A 432 4.56 26.76 10.39
N ALA A 433 3.89 25.67 10.79
CA ALA A 433 4.50 24.63 11.63
C ALA A 433 5.65 23.89 10.91
N SER A 434 5.58 23.68 9.59
CA SER A 434 6.65 23.01 8.84
C SER A 434 7.96 23.79 8.77
N TYR A 435 7.91 25.14 8.82
CA TYR A 435 9.12 25.96 8.91
C TYR A 435 9.80 25.87 10.30
N VAL A 436 9.09 25.37 11.32
CA VAL A 436 9.58 25.18 12.69
C VAL A 436 9.39 23.72 13.14
N GLY A 437 9.70 22.78 12.25
CA GLY A 437 9.59 21.33 12.47
C GLY A 437 10.44 20.80 13.63
N GLU A 438 10.30 19.51 13.95
CA GLU A 438 11.02 18.86 15.06
C GLU A 438 12.44 18.44 14.71
N ASP A 439 12.68 18.07 13.45
CA ASP A 439 13.99 17.68 12.92
C ASP A 439 14.91 18.89 12.60
N GLU A 440 14.45 20.11 12.87
CA GLU A 440 15.13 21.37 12.52
C GLU A 440 16.01 21.88 13.68
N SER A 441 17.29 22.12 13.40
CA SER A 441 18.28 22.53 14.41
C SER A 441 18.23 24.05 14.66
N PHE A 442 17.66 24.45 15.80
CA PHE A 442 17.63 25.83 16.30
C PHE A 442 18.58 26.03 17.50
N GLU A 443 19.07 27.26 17.69
CA GLU A 443 19.94 27.63 18.82
C GLU A 443 19.16 27.54 20.16
N ASP A 444 19.86 27.29 21.28
CA ASP A 444 19.24 26.93 22.58
C ASP A 444 18.34 28.02 23.18
N ASP A 445 18.50 29.28 22.76
CA ASP A 445 17.61 30.39 23.10
C ASP A 445 16.42 30.53 22.13
N GLU A 446 16.61 30.24 20.83
CA GLU A 446 15.54 30.20 19.82
C GLU A 446 14.56 29.03 20.04
N GLN A 447 15.02 27.86 20.52
CA GLN A 447 14.20 26.64 20.70
C GLN A 447 12.88 26.87 21.46
N LYS A 448 12.87 27.77 22.46
CA LYS A 448 11.66 28.10 23.24
C LYS A 448 10.64 28.91 22.44
N LEU A 449 11.11 29.82 21.58
CA LEU A 449 10.27 30.61 20.68
C LEU A 449 9.67 29.69 19.59
N VAL A 450 10.50 28.82 19.02
CA VAL A 450 10.15 27.79 18.03
C VAL A 450 9.06 26.85 18.57
N ALA A 451 9.21 26.31 19.78
CA ALA A 451 8.22 25.44 20.40
C ALA A 451 6.88 26.15 20.66
N ALA A 452 6.91 27.37 21.22
CA ALA A 452 5.68 28.16 21.46
C ALA A 452 4.96 28.53 20.15
N LEU A 453 5.72 28.82 19.08
CA LEU A 453 5.19 29.09 17.75
C LEU A 453 4.54 27.85 17.13
N ARG A 454 5.19 26.68 17.22
CA ARG A 454 4.67 25.38 16.77
C ARG A 454 3.36 25.00 17.48
N VAL A 455 3.34 25.08 18.82
CA VAL A 455 2.12 24.87 19.64
C VAL A 455 1.00 25.83 19.23
N THR A 456 1.31 27.11 19.00
CA THR A 456 0.32 28.09 18.54
C THR A 456 -0.27 27.73 17.18
N CYS A 457 0.55 27.24 16.24
CA CYS A 457 0.10 26.82 14.92
C CYS A 457 -0.82 25.60 15.00
N TRP A 458 -0.43 24.53 15.71
CA TRP A 458 -1.27 23.33 15.88
C TRP A 458 -2.57 23.62 16.62
N LEU A 459 -2.55 24.47 17.65
CA LEU A 459 -3.76 24.93 18.32
C LEU A 459 -4.71 25.63 17.33
N ASN A 460 -4.20 26.47 16.45
CA ASN A 460 -5.02 27.17 15.48
C ASN A 460 -5.51 26.24 14.34
N GLY A 461 -4.67 25.29 13.89
CA GLY A 461 -5.07 24.23 12.97
C GLY A 461 -6.21 23.37 13.52
N ALA A 462 -6.12 22.92 14.77
CA ALA A 462 -7.20 22.18 15.43
C ALA A 462 -8.50 23.01 15.53
N ALA A 463 -8.40 24.34 15.65
CA ALA A 463 -9.56 25.23 15.60
C ALA A 463 -10.15 25.37 14.17
N CYS A 464 -9.36 25.17 13.11
CA CYS A 464 -9.86 25.03 11.74
C CYS A 464 -10.55 23.69 11.52
N SER A 465 -9.93 22.58 11.91
CA SER A 465 -10.49 21.22 11.83
C SER A 465 -11.86 21.11 12.51
N LEU A 466 -11.98 21.64 13.75
CA LEU A 466 -13.27 21.75 14.47
C LEU A 466 -14.34 22.59 13.76
N LYS A 467 -13.96 23.53 12.88
CA LYS A 467 -14.88 24.33 12.06
C LYS A 467 -15.30 23.64 10.77
N LEU A 468 -14.44 22.76 10.25
CA LEU A 468 -14.68 21.94 9.06
C LEU A 468 -15.47 20.65 9.38
N ASN A 469 -15.60 20.29 10.66
CA ASN A 469 -16.06 18.98 11.15
C ASN A 469 -15.05 17.83 10.91
N ASP A 470 -13.80 18.18 10.62
CA ASP A 470 -12.67 17.27 10.74
C ASP A 470 -12.38 17.06 12.24
N PHE A 471 -13.00 16.04 12.83
CA PHE A 471 -12.80 15.74 14.25
C PHE A 471 -11.51 14.98 14.48
N GLN A 472 -11.03 14.18 13.52
CA GLN A 472 -9.81 13.39 13.69
C GLN A 472 -8.55 14.26 13.59
N GLY A 473 -8.46 15.17 12.62
CA GLY A 473 -7.36 16.13 12.55
C GLY A 473 -7.33 17.06 13.76
N ALA A 474 -8.50 17.44 14.30
CA ALA A 474 -8.59 18.16 15.57
C ALA A 474 -8.04 17.35 16.75
N ILE A 475 -8.35 16.05 16.85
CA ILE A 475 -7.80 15.14 17.88
C ILE A 475 -6.28 15.01 17.74
N ASN A 476 -5.80 14.78 16.51
CA ASN A 476 -4.38 14.60 16.22
C ASN A 476 -3.57 15.85 16.55
N LEU A 477 -4.01 17.03 16.08
CA LEU A 477 -3.34 18.31 16.33
C LEU A 477 -3.39 18.73 17.81
N CYS A 478 -4.49 18.47 18.54
CA CYS A 478 -4.53 18.72 19.98
C CYS A 478 -3.68 17.71 20.78
N SER A 479 -3.50 16.48 20.30
CA SER A 479 -2.63 15.51 20.97
C SER A 479 -1.16 15.94 20.86
N LYS A 480 -0.68 16.33 19.66
CA LYS A 480 0.66 16.91 19.48
C LYS A 480 0.95 18.11 20.42
N VAL A 481 -0.05 18.95 20.67
CA VAL A 481 0.10 20.06 21.64
C VAL A 481 0.25 19.54 23.08
N LEU A 482 -0.44 18.45 23.44
CA LEU A 482 -0.40 17.87 24.79
C LEU A 482 0.84 17.01 25.03
N ASP A 483 1.48 16.50 23.98
CA ASP A 483 2.77 15.80 24.07
C ASP A 483 3.90 16.78 24.50
N ILE A 484 3.77 18.08 24.17
CA ILE A 484 4.67 19.16 24.62
C ILE A 484 4.15 19.85 25.89
N GLU A 485 2.85 20.20 25.92
CA GLU A 485 2.20 20.97 26.98
C GLU A 485 1.01 20.19 27.57
N PHE A 486 1.26 19.11 28.31
CA PHE A 486 0.23 18.18 28.81
C PHE A 486 -0.92 18.79 29.64
N HIS A 487 -0.73 20.00 30.19
CA HIS A 487 -1.75 20.77 30.90
C HIS A 487 -2.45 21.85 30.03
N ASN A 488 -2.27 21.87 28.71
CA ASN A 488 -2.82 22.91 27.85
C ASN A 488 -4.36 22.82 27.77
N ILE A 489 -5.02 23.69 28.55
CA ILE A 489 -6.49 23.77 28.66
C ILE A 489 -7.16 23.93 27.28
N LYS A 490 -6.55 24.68 26.34
CA LYS A 490 -7.13 24.89 25.00
C LYS A 490 -7.11 23.61 24.17
N ALA A 491 -6.05 22.81 24.27
CA ALA A 491 -5.94 21.53 23.59
C ALA A 491 -6.89 20.48 24.20
N LEU A 492 -6.89 20.32 25.54
CA LEU A 492 -7.83 19.43 26.24
C LEU A 492 -9.29 19.77 25.91
N TYR A 493 -9.66 21.05 25.96
CA TYR A 493 -11.00 21.52 25.64
C TYR A 493 -11.41 21.25 24.19
N ARG A 494 -10.50 21.48 23.22
CA ARG A 494 -10.75 21.24 21.79
C ARG A 494 -10.79 19.75 21.44
N ARG A 495 -9.94 18.93 22.06
CA ARG A 495 -9.96 17.47 21.89
C ARG A 495 -11.22 16.86 22.50
N ALA A 496 -11.66 17.31 23.67
CA ALA A 496 -12.97 16.96 24.24
C ALA A 496 -14.16 17.39 23.36
N GLN A 497 -14.08 18.53 22.65
CA GLN A 497 -15.10 18.92 21.67
C GLN A 497 -15.17 17.95 20.49
N ALA A 498 -14.03 17.45 20.01
CA ALA A 498 -13.95 16.48 18.93
C ALA A 498 -14.42 15.07 19.37
N PHE A 499 -13.98 14.58 20.53
CA PHE A 499 -14.46 13.31 21.10
C PHE A 499 -15.99 13.29 21.32
N ILE A 500 -16.58 14.39 21.81
CA ILE A 500 -18.05 14.52 21.91
C ILE A 500 -18.76 14.52 20.55
N LYS A 501 -18.04 14.80 19.47
CA LYS A 501 -18.55 14.79 18.09
C LYS A 501 -18.37 13.44 17.40
N THR A 502 -17.33 12.67 17.73
CA THR A 502 -17.16 11.25 17.32
C THR A 502 -17.92 10.26 18.22
N ALA A 503 -18.63 10.76 19.24
CA ALA A 503 -19.35 10.01 20.26
C ALA A 503 -18.48 9.20 21.25
N ASP A 504 -17.16 9.41 21.27
CA ASP A 504 -16.33 8.99 22.40
C ASP A 504 -16.63 9.88 23.62
N LEU A 505 -17.56 9.40 24.44
CA LEU A 505 -17.92 10.08 25.69
C LEU A 505 -16.95 9.74 26.84
N VAL A 506 -15.98 8.84 26.66
CA VAL A 506 -15.03 8.40 27.69
C VAL A 506 -13.79 9.29 27.68
N SER A 507 -13.08 9.39 26.55
CA SER A 507 -11.91 10.27 26.43
C SER A 507 -12.30 11.75 26.58
N ALA A 508 -13.50 12.12 26.12
CA ALA A 508 -14.08 13.43 26.42
C ALA A 508 -14.22 13.71 27.92
N GLU A 509 -14.53 12.71 28.75
CA GLU A 509 -14.61 12.92 30.21
C GLU A 509 -13.22 13.07 30.82
N MET A 510 -12.24 12.27 30.37
CA MET A 510 -10.85 12.36 30.81
C MET A 510 -10.26 13.75 30.54
N ASP A 511 -10.38 14.27 29.32
CA ASP A 511 -9.85 15.59 28.96
C ASP A 511 -10.57 16.72 29.70
N ILE A 512 -11.88 16.59 29.96
CA ILE A 512 -12.66 17.54 30.76
C ILE A 512 -12.29 17.52 32.24
N LYS A 513 -11.95 16.35 32.81
CA LYS A 513 -11.39 16.25 34.17
C LYS A 513 -10.06 16.99 34.23
N LYS A 514 -9.08 16.56 33.42
CA LYS A 514 -7.74 17.18 33.32
C LYS A 514 -7.80 18.71 33.15
N ALA A 515 -8.70 19.21 32.31
CA ALA A 515 -8.87 20.65 32.09
C ALA A 515 -9.48 21.40 33.29
N LEU A 516 -10.33 20.76 34.10
CA LEU A 516 -10.88 21.31 35.34
C LEU A 516 -9.94 21.13 36.54
N ASP A 517 -9.05 20.16 36.51
CA ASP A 517 -8.01 19.99 37.52
C ASP A 517 -6.97 21.14 37.43
N VAL A 518 -6.69 21.60 36.20
CA VAL A 518 -5.82 22.78 35.93
C VAL A 518 -6.56 24.11 36.11
N ASP A 519 -7.80 24.25 35.62
CA ASP A 519 -8.65 25.44 35.86
C ASP A 519 -10.04 25.05 36.41
N PRO A 520 -10.17 24.92 37.74
CA PRO A 520 -11.44 24.61 38.40
C PRO A 520 -12.53 25.66 38.23
N GLN A 521 -12.26 26.81 37.60
CA GLN A 521 -13.25 27.86 37.32
C GLN A 521 -13.59 28.02 35.84
N ASN A 522 -13.01 27.20 34.95
CA ASN A 522 -13.19 27.35 33.52
C ASN A 522 -14.67 27.24 33.08
N ARG A 523 -15.25 28.37 32.67
CA ARG A 523 -16.67 28.46 32.29
C ARG A 523 -16.99 27.60 31.06
N GLU A 524 -16.06 27.50 30.11
CA GLU A 524 -16.27 26.79 28.86
C GLU A 524 -16.20 25.27 29.07
N VAL A 525 -15.18 24.78 29.78
CA VAL A 525 -15.06 23.35 30.14
C VAL A 525 -16.24 22.91 31.00
N LYS A 526 -16.70 23.73 31.98
CA LYS A 526 -17.91 23.43 32.76
C LYS A 526 -19.19 23.33 31.90
N LEU A 527 -19.32 24.15 30.86
CA LEU A 527 -20.45 24.07 29.93
C LEU A 527 -20.44 22.76 29.14
N ILE A 528 -19.26 22.32 28.68
CA ILE A 528 -19.13 21.02 28.01
C ILE A 528 -19.33 19.86 28.98
N GLN A 529 -18.83 19.92 30.22
CA GLN A 529 -19.10 18.89 31.22
C GLN A 529 -20.60 18.69 31.46
N LYS A 530 -21.39 19.79 31.49
CA LYS A 530 -22.85 19.72 31.57
C LYS A 530 -23.47 19.02 30.35
N LYS A 531 -23.00 19.33 29.14
CA LYS A 531 -23.45 18.68 27.90
C LYS A 531 -23.10 17.19 27.88
N LEU A 532 -21.88 16.83 28.28
CA LEU A 532 -21.43 15.43 28.36
C LEU A 532 -22.28 14.61 29.34
N LYS A 533 -22.58 15.16 30.52
CA LYS A 533 -23.47 14.52 31.50
C LYS A 533 -24.89 14.28 30.95
N GLN A 534 -25.42 15.20 30.14
CA GLN A 534 -26.68 14.99 29.42
C GLN A 534 -26.56 13.87 28.38
N LEU A 535 -25.55 13.92 27.51
CA LEU A 535 -25.34 12.91 26.46
C LEU A 535 -25.14 11.49 27.02
N LYS A 536 -24.41 11.34 28.13
CA LYS A 536 -24.29 10.03 28.82
C LYS A 536 -25.63 9.56 29.38
N ALA A 537 -26.41 10.42 30.01
CA ALA A 537 -27.75 10.06 30.49
C ALA A 537 -28.71 9.69 29.34
N GLU A 538 -28.59 10.34 28.17
CA GLU A 538 -29.36 10.04 26.97
C GLU A 538 -28.90 8.74 26.28
N SER A 539 -27.59 8.42 26.30
CA SER A 539 -27.11 7.10 25.87
C SER A 539 -27.63 6.00 26.79
N ASN A 540 -27.31 6.05 28.09
CA ASN A 540 -27.70 5.02 29.05
C ASN A 540 -29.22 4.74 29.02
N LYS A 541 -30.05 5.74 28.71
CA LYS A 541 -31.51 5.61 28.52
C LYS A 541 -31.92 4.95 27.19
N ARG A 542 -31.21 5.22 26.08
CA ARG A 542 -31.37 4.48 24.81
C ARG A 542 -30.94 3.03 25.00
N ASP A 543 -29.78 2.83 25.62
CA ASP A 543 -29.15 1.53 25.82
C ASP A 543 -30.02 0.64 26.72
N ALA A 544 -30.47 1.14 27.88
CA ALA A 544 -31.42 0.43 28.74
C ALA A 544 -32.77 0.09 28.04
N LYS A 545 -33.24 0.93 27.12
CA LYS A 545 -34.44 0.65 26.31
C LYS A 545 -34.17 -0.42 25.25
N LEU A 546 -32.98 -0.40 24.63
CA LEU A 546 -32.54 -1.41 23.65
C LEU A 546 -32.49 -2.80 24.31
N TYR A 547 -31.78 -2.93 25.43
CA TYR A 547 -31.72 -4.19 26.19
C TYR A 547 -33.11 -4.63 26.66
N SER A 548 -33.93 -3.73 27.22
CA SER A 548 -35.30 -4.06 27.65
C SER A 548 -36.18 -4.59 26.50
N ASN A 549 -36.08 -4.01 25.31
CA ASN A 549 -36.79 -4.50 24.12
C ASN A 549 -36.24 -5.87 23.67
N MET A 550 -34.93 -6.07 23.73
CA MET A 550 -34.25 -7.31 23.34
C MET A 550 -34.64 -8.48 24.24
N PHE A 551 -34.63 -8.30 25.57
CA PHE A 551 -35.12 -9.31 26.52
C PHE A 551 -36.60 -9.65 26.27
N ALA A 552 -37.47 -8.65 26.11
CA ALA A 552 -38.91 -8.87 25.87
C ALA A 552 -39.22 -9.56 24.51
N TYR A 553 -38.32 -9.45 23.53
CA TYR A 553 -38.38 -10.21 22.28
C TYR A 553 -37.99 -11.68 22.50
N MET A 554 -36.92 -11.93 23.27
CA MET A 554 -36.45 -13.28 23.55
C MET A 554 -37.41 -14.11 24.43
N GLU A 555 -38.11 -13.48 25.39
CA GLU A 555 -39.19 -14.17 26.14
C GLU A 555 -40.30 -14.67 25.20
N LYS A 556 -40.68 -13.86 24.20
CA LYS A 556 -41.65 -14.26 23.19
C LYS A 556 -41.14 -15.40 22.32
N GLN A 557 -39.91 -15.31 21.80
CA GLN A 557 -39.26 -16.37 21.01
C GLN A 557 -39.22 -17.69 21.79
N SER A 558 -38.69 -17.67 23.02
CA SER A 558 -38.63 -18.85 23.91
C SER A 558 -40.01 -19.45 24.16
N SER A 559 -41.04 -18.62 24.42
CA SER A 559 -42.42 -19.09 24.63
C SER A 559 -43.05 -19.71 23.37
N ALA A 560 -42.64 -19.28 22.18
CA ALA A 560 -43.11 -19.82 20.90
C ALA A 560 -42.42 -21.16 20.58
N LEU A 561 -41.10 -21.23 20.75
CA LEU A 561 -40.33 -22.47 20.54
C LEU A 561 -40.77 -23.58 21.51
N THR A 562 -40.97 -23.23 22.78
CA THR A 562 -41.47 -24.16 23.82
C THR A 562 -42.88 -24.67 23.53
N LYS A 563 -43.72 -23.90 22.82
CA LYS A 563 -45.02 -24.38 22.31
C LYS A 563 -44.85 -25.31 21.12
N LYS A 564 -43.98 -24.97 20.17
CA LYS A 564 -43.73 -25.77 18.96
C LYS A 564 -43.19 -27.17 19.29
N LEU A 565 -42.17 -27.25 20.16
CA LEU A 565 -41.60 -28.50 20.67
C LEU A 565 -42.61 -29.39 21.42
N LYS A 566 -43.68 -28.81 22.01
CA LYS A 566 -44.76 -29.57 22.66
C LYS A 566 -45.81 -30.09 21.68
N VAL A 567 -45.95 -29.47 20.50
CA VAL A 567 -46.78 -30.01 19.42
C VAL A 567 -46.02 -31.13 18.71
N GLU A 568 -44.76 -30.88 18.34
CA GLU A 568 -43.89 -31.85 17.66
C GLU A 568 -43.73 -33.15 18.49
N LYS A 569 -43.51 -33.05 19.82
CA LYS A 569 -43.52 -34.24 20.69
C LYS A 569 -44.86 -34.99 20.75
N ALA A 570 -45.99 -34.29 20.73
CA ALA A 570 -47.30 -34.94 20.76
C ALA A 570 -47.60 -35.67 19.43
N GLU A 571 -47.13 -35.14 18.31
CA GLU A 571 -47.24 -35.78 16.99
C GLU A 571 -46.32 -37.00 16.86
N ASP A 572 -45.10 -36.94 17.40
CA ASP A 572 -44.18 -38.09 17.44
C ASP A 572 -44.61 -39.18 18.45
N GLU A 573 -45.21 -38.83 19.60
CA GLU A 573 -45.81 -39.81 20.52
C GLU A 573 -47.00 -40.54 19.87
N MET A 574 -47.82 -39.84 19.07
CA MET A 574 -48.87 -40.49 18.27
C MET A 574 -48.30 -41.41 17.19
N ARG A 575 -47.27 -40.99 16.45
CA ARG A 575 -46.63 -41.84 15.41
C ARG A 575 -45.98 -43.09 15.97
N ASN A 576 -45.26 -42.97 17.09
CA ASN A 576 -44.63 -44.12 17.72
C ASN A 576 -45.66 -45.07 18.36
N GLY A 577 -46.82 -44.57 18.78
CA GLY A 577 -47.93 -45.40 19.28
C GLY A 577 -48.47 -46.41 18.27
N GLU A 578 -48.47 -46.09 16.98
CA GLU A 578 -48.92 -47.00 15.90
C GLU A 578 -47.82 -47.97 15.44
N ALA A 579 -46.54 -47.64 15.65
CA ALA A 579 -45.40 -48.43 15.18
C ALA A 579 -45.11 -49.69 16.02
N VAL A 580 -45.45 -49.70 17.32
CA VAL A 580 -45.11 -50.80 18.26
C VAL A 580 -46.06 -52.01 18.13
N ALA A 581 -46.96 -52.03 17.13
CA ALA A 581 -47.95 -53.08 16.94
C ALA A 581 -47.45 -54.32 16.15
N MET A 582 -46.27 -54.27 15.51
CA MET A 582 -45.73 -55.40 14.72
C MET A 582 -44.20 -55.52 14.83
N GLU A 583 -43.72 -56.29 15.81
CA GLU A 583 -42.64 -57.30 15.67
C GLU A 583 -42.29 -57.87 17.06
N MET A 584 -42.86 -59.02 17.43
CA MET A 584 -42.52 -59.72 18.67
C MET A 584 -42.87 -61.21 18.60
N GLU A 585 -41.90 -62.09 18.34
CA GLU A 585 -42.07 -63.52 18.54
C GLU A 585 -40.77 -64.22 18.98
N ASN A 586 -40.91 -65.18 19.90
CA ASN A 586 -39.89 -66.03 20.56
C ASN A 586 -39.15 -65.38 21.77
N VAL A 587 -39.37 -65.68 23.07
CA VAL A 587 -39.63 -66.92 23.88
C VAL A 587 -38.33 -67.61 24.35
N VAL A 588 -38.05 -68.04 25.60
CA VAL A 588 -38.53 -67.92 27.02
C VAL A 588 -37.47 -68.68 27.89
N ASP A 589 -37.18 -68.53 29.19
CA ASP A 589 -37.70 -67.80 30.39
C ASP A 589 -36.47 -67.14 31.12
N SER A 590 -36.35 -66.73 32.41
CA SER A 590 -37.10 -66.72 33.69
C SER A 590 -36.49 -65.63 34.62
N SER A 591 -36.84 -65.37 35.89
CA SER A 591 -37.89 -65.83 36.82
C SER A 591 -38.20 -64.72 37.87
N TYR A 592 -39.25 -64.92 38.68
CA TYR A 592 -39.77 -64.09 39.80
C TYR A 592 -38.73 -63.68 40.87
N ARG A 593 -38.91 -62.64 41.73
CA ARG A 593 -39.80 -61.44 41.81
C ARG A 593 -39.26 -60.48 42.93
N PRO A 594 -39.81 -59.26 43.14
CA PRO A 594 -39.24 -58.23 44.02
C PRO A 594 -39.96 -58.04 45.38
N ASP A 595 -39.39 -57.18 46.25
CA ASP A 595 -40.09 -56.29 47.19
C ASP A 595 -39.24 -54.99 47.33
N ASN A 596 -39.76 -53.80 47.02
CA ASN A 596 -40.56 -52.88 47.86
C ASN A 596 -39.77 -52.15 48.96
N GLY A 597 -39.54 -50.84 48.76
CA GLY A 597 -38.86 -49.96 49.72
C GLY A 597 -39.83 -49.23 50.67
N LYS A 598 -39.30 -48.27 51.46
CA LYS A 598 -40.08 -47.18 52.06
C LYS A 598 -39.23 -45.99 52.55
N ALA A 599 -39.89 -44.85 52.39
CA ALA A 599 -39.60 -43.49 52.80
C ALA A 599 -39.16 -43.21 54.26
N PHE A 600 -38.58 -42.00 54.41
CA PHE A 600 -38.69 -41.01 55.50
C PHE A 600 -37.68 -40.96 56.68
N ASP A 601 -37.32 -39.71 57.00
CA ASP A 601 -36.87 -39.14 58.30
C ASP A 601 -35.55 -39.63 58.96
N SER A 602 -34.87 -38.85 59.83
CA SER A 602 -34.80 -37.37 60.01
C SER A 602 -33.66 -36.96 60.97
N TYR A 603 -33.03 -35.79 60.71
CA TYR A 603 -32.31 -34.86 61.63
C TYR A 603 -31.19 -35.29 62.62
N ASP A 604 -30.28 -34.32 62.83
CA ASP A 604 -29.40 -34.04 63.99
C ASP A 604 -28.31 -35.06 64.43
N PHE A 605 -27.35 -34.67 65.29
CA PHE A 605 -26.35 -33.57 65.30
C PHE A 605 -25.38 -33.85 66.49
N ASP A 606 -24.23 -33.15 66.56
CA ASP A 606 -23.25 -33.12 67.67
C ASP A 606 -22.60 -34.45 68.14
N ASP A 607 -21.26 -34.49 68.11
CA ASP A 607 -20.46 -34.33 69.35
C ASP A 607 -19.00 -33.88 69.02
N PHE A 608 -18.20 -33.53 70.03
CA PHE A 608 -17.07 -32.58 69.92
C PHE A 608 -15.72 -33.06 70.53
N ILE A 609 -14.65 -32.27 70.31
CA ILE A 609 -13.37 -32.15 71.09
C ILE A 609 -12.17 -33.10 70.78
N GLU A 610 -11.07 -32.46 70.31
CA GLU A 610 -9.61 -32.74 70.48
C GLU A 610 -9.01 -34.12 70.05
N VAL A 611 -7.73 -34.25 69.64
CA VAL A 611 -6.47 -33.51 69.94
C VAL A 611 -5.64 -33.21 68.67
N SER A 612 -4.73 -32.23 68.75
CA SER A 612 -3.92 -31.67 67.66
C SER A 612 -2.66 -32.46 67.22
N TYR A 613 -2.10 -32.04 66.07
CA TYR A 613 -0.78 -32.31 65.47
C TYR A 613 -0.55 -33.61 64.68
N GLY A 614 -0.64 -33.49 63.34
CA GLY A 614 -0.13 -34.47 62.37
C GLY A 614 -0.45 -34.02 60.93
N LEU A 615 0.47 -34.26 59.97
CA LEU A 615 0.28 -33.96 58.55
C LEU A 615 -0.95 -34.67 57.98
N ASP A 616 -1.74 -34.01 57.13
CA ASP A 616 -1.61 -34.21 55.67
C ASP A 616 -2.42 -33.20 54.85
N ALA A 617 -2.15 -33.13 53.55
CA ALA A 617 -2.89 -32.27 52.63
C ALA A 617 -4.19 -32.94 52.17
N LEU A 618 -5.32 -32.26 52.36
CA LEU A 618 -6.55 -32.56 51.61
C LEU A 618 -7.17 -31.28 51.07
N VAL A 619 -7.37 -31.25 49.75
CA VAL A 619 -7.98 -30.13 49.02
C VAL A 619 -9.40 -29.91 49.53
N CYS A 620 -9.71 -28.68 49.96
CA CYS A 620 -11.09 -28.28 50.24
C CYS A 620 -11.78 -27.99 48.90
N SER A 621 -12.26 -29.06 48.25
CA SER A 621 -12.89 -29.00 46.93
C SER A 621 -14.27 -28.34 47.02
N GLN A 622 -14.31 -27.01 46.90
CA GLN A 622 -15.49 -26.34 46.38
C GLN A 622 -15.70 -26.84 44.94
N LEU A 623 -16.91 -27.28 44.60
CA LEU A 623 -17.18 -27.76 43.25
C LEU A 623 -17.16 -26.58 42.28
N ALA A 624 -16.12 -26.49 41.46
CA ALA A 624 -16.13 -25.65 40.27
C ALA A 624 -17.34 -26.02 39.39
N ALA A 625 -17.99 -25.02 38.81
CA ALA A 625 -19.16 -25.24 37.97
C ALA A 625 -18.75 -25.93 36.67
N SER A 626 -19.26 -27.15 36.44
CA SER A 626 -18.97 -27.93 35.23
C SER A 626 -19.24 -27.13 33.95
N PRO A 627 -18.35 -27.13 32.94
CA PRO A 627 -18.51 -26.33 31.73
C PRO A 627 -19.86 -26.54 31.05
N SER A 628 -20.54 -25.43 30.72
CA SER A 628 -21.83 -25.45 30.05
C SER A 628 -21.63 -25.63 28.55
N VAL A 629 -22.03 -26.79 28.01
CA VAL A 629 -22.00 -27.05 26.57
C VAL A 629 -23.02 -26.16 25.85
N VAL A 630 -22.66 -25.69 24.65
CA VAL A 630 -23.46 -24.77 23.83
C VAL A 630 -23.79 -25.43 22.51
N ASP A 631 -24.94 -26.12 22.44
CA ASP A 631 -25.36 -26.83 21.23
C ASP A 631 -25.94 -25.90 20.15
N PHE A 632 -26.34 -24.66 20.49
CA PHE A 632 -26.99 -23.70 19.60
C PHE A 632 -26.54 -22.26 19.86
N LEU A 633 -26.42 -21.44 18.81
CA LEU A 633 -26.07 -20.02 18.91
C LEU A 633 -27.06 -19.09 18.20
N LEU A 634 -27.28 -17.91 18.79
CA LEU A 634 -28.12 -16.86 18.20
C LEU A 634 -27.50 -16.36 16.89
N GLY A 635 -28.28 -16.45 15.81
CA GLY A 635 -27.85 -16.08 14.46
C GLY A 635 -27.32 -17.23 13.61
N PHE A 636 -27.00 -18.38 14.21
CA PHE A 636 -26.60 -19.60 13.50
C PHE A 636 -27.82 -20.44 13.08
N GLN A 637 -27.74 -21.15 11.95
CA GLN A 637 -28.83 -22.02 11.49
C GLN A 637 -28.57 -23.49 11.85
N GLY A 638 -29.27 -23.96 12.89
CA GLY A 638 -29.20 -25.35 13.37
C GLY A 638 -28.30 -25.51 14.60
N PRO A 639 -28.02 -26.76 15.02
CA PRO A 639 -27.04 -27.05 16.06
C PRO A 639 -25.61 -26.78 15.56
N LEU A 640 -24.68 -26.52 16.48
CA LEU A 640 -23.27 -26.33 16.13
C LEU A 640 -22.64 -27.65 15.64
N PRO A 641 -21.79 -27.64 14.60
CA PRO A 641 -21.07 -28.82 14.12
C PRO A 641 -19.79 -29.12 14.93
N PHE A 642 -19.45 -28.29 15.91
CA PHE A 642 -18.26 -28.40 16.76
C PHE A 642 -18.63 -28.26 18.24
N HIS A 643 -17.78 -28.81 19.12
CA HIS A 643 -18.00 -28.75 20.57
C HIS A 643 -17.51 -27.44 21.17
N LEU A 644 -18.44 -26.52 21.39
CA LEU A 644 -18.28 -25.30 22.19
C LEU A 644 -18.81 -25.54 23.61
N ALA A 645 -18.05 -25.08 24.61
CA ALA A 645 -18.49 -24.93 25.99
C ALA A 645 -18.06 -23.58 26.56
N THR A 646 -18.71 -23.12 27.62
CA THR A 646 -18.35 -21.91 28.37
C THR A 646 -18.28 -22.17 29.87
N GLY A 647 -17.53 -21.34 30.58
CA GLY A 647 -17.38 -21.47 32.03
C GLY A 647 -16.73 -20.26 32.68
N TYR A 648 -16.51 -20.36 33.98
CA TYR A 648 -15.77 -19.39 34.78
C TYR A 648 -14.62 -20.09 35.51
N VAL A 649 -13.50 -19.39 35.70
CA VAL A 649 -12.41 -19.81 36.60
C VAL A 649 -12.18 -18.69 37.61
N GLY A 650 -12.16 -19.04 38.90
CA GLY A 650 -11.78 -18.11 39.95
C GLY A 650 -10.27 -17.89 39.97
N VAL A 651 -9.81 -16.65 39.96
CA VAL A 651 -8.39 -16.28 40.10
C VAL A 651 -8.24 -15.34 41.28
N ASP A 652 -7.00 -15.07 41.72
CA ASP A 652 -6.65 -14.61 43.08
C ASP A 652 -6.84 -15.67 44.19
N GLU A 653 -6.38 -15.35 45.42
CA GLU A 653 -6.39 -16.25 46.59
C GLU A 653 -7.77 -16.40 47.25
N ALA A 654 -8.67 -15.41 47.08
CA ALA A 654 -10.04 -15.41 47.57
C ALA A 654 -11.05 -15.87 46.50
N GLU A 655 -10.59 -15.99 45.26
CA GLU A 655 -11.40 -16.13 44.05
C GLU A 655 -12.40 -14.99 43.86
N ASP A 656 -12.03 -13.79 44.31
CA ASP A 656 -12.88 -12.61 44.18
C ASP A 656 -12.96 -12.13 42.71
N VAL A 657 -11.96 -12.41 41.89
CA VAL A 657 -12.04 -12.32 40.42
C VAL A 657 -12.53 -13.63 39.81
N GLN A 658 -13.49 -13.52 38.88
CA GLN A 658 -14.09 -14.62 38.14
C GLN A 658 -13.94 -14.36 36.64
N LEU A 659 -13.01 -15.07 35.99
CA LEU A 659 -12.73 -14.93 34.57
C LEU A 659 -13.59 -15.86 33.74
N PHE A 660 -14.31 -15.31 32.76
CA PHE A 660 -15.13 -16.05 31.81
C PHE A 660 -14.29 -16.55 30.62
N TYR A 661 -14.65 -17.73 30.11
CA TYR A 661 -14.02 -18.28 28.91
C TYR A 661 -14.99 -19.00 27.96
N TYR A 662 -14.63 -18.98 26.67
CA TYR A 662 -15.13 -19.90 25.65
C TYR A 662 -14.08 -20.97 25.41
N PHE A 663 -14.52 -22.22 25.22
CA PHE A 663 -13.65 -23.36 24.98
C PHE A 663 -14.17 -24.16 23.79
N VAL A 664 -13.33 -24.33 22.77
CA VAL A 664 -13.70 -25.05 21.53
C VAL A 664 -12.68 -26.14 21.25
N LYS A 665 -13.12 -27.40 21.34
CA LYS A 665 -12.28 -28.58 21.11
C LYS A 665 -11.89 -28.69 19.64
N SER A 666 -10.68 -29.18 19.38
CA SER A 666 -10.26 -29.42 18.00
C SER A 666 -11.19 -30.41 17.29
N GLN A 667 -11.54 -30.07 16.05
CA GLN A 667 -12.33 -30.90 15.14
C GLN A 667 -11.51 -32.08 14.57
N ARG A 668 -10.19 -32.11 14.77
CA ARG A 668 -9.28 -33.19 14.33
C ARG A 668 -9.04 -34.21 15.44
N ASN A 669 -8.21 -33.89 16.44
CA ASN A 669 -7.97 -34.74 17.61
C ASN A 669 -7.53 -33.90 18.82
N ALA A 670 -8.50 -33.45 19.62
CA ALA A 670 -8.26 -32.65 20.82
C ALA A 670 -7.31 -33.29 21.88
N LYS A 671 -6.96 -34.57 21.79
CA LYS A 671 -5.99 -35.23 22.69
C LYS A 671 -4.52 -35.15 22.23
N GLU A 672 -4.30 -34.78 20.98
CA GLU A 672 -2.95 -34.67 20.37
C GLU A 672 -2.67 -33.25 19.86
N ASP A 673 -3.74 -32.54 19.46
CA ASP A 673 -3.66 -31.19 18.92
C ASP A 673 -3.32 -30.15 19.99
N PRO A 674 -2.55 -29.10 19.64
CA PRO A 674 -2.13 -28.07 20.58
C PRO A 674 -3.30 -27.36 21.25
N LEU A 675 -3.08 -26.94 22.51
CA LEU A 675 -3.97 -26.08 23.26
C LEU A 675 -3.53 -24.62 23.07
N LEU A 676 -4.37 -23.79 22.46
CA LEU A 676 -4.14 -22.36 22.27
C LEU A 676 -4.96 -21.58 23.31
N LEU A 677 -4.27 -20.88 24.19
CA LEU A 677 -4.86 -19.82 25.02
C LEU A 677 -4.87 -18.52 24.21
N TRP A 678 -6.04 -17.91 24.05
CA TRP A 678 -6.23 -16.61 23.40
C TRP A 678 -6.74 -15.57 24.39
N LEU A 679 -5.94 -14.53 24.65
CA LEU A 679 -6.35 -13.37 25.45
C LEU A 679 -6.70 -12.21 24.52
N THR A 680 -7.80 -11.53 24.79
CA THR A 680 -8.25 -10.35 24.02
C THR A 680 -8.01 -9.06 24.80
N GLY A 681 -7.50 -8.01 24.13
CA GLY A 681 -7.06 -6.78 24.79
C GLY A 681 -7.99 -5.58 24.54
N GLY A 682 -8.23 -4.78 25.57
CA GLY A 682 -8.91 -3.47 25.44
C GLY A 682 -7.94 -2.29 25.56
N PRO A 683 -8.28 -1.09 25.04
CA PRO A 683 -9.46 -0.77 24.24
C PRO A 683 -9.14 -0.72 22.72
N ILE A 684 -9.94 -1.40 21.90
CA ILE A 684 -9.89 -1.30 20.43
C ILE A 684 -10.96 -0.31 19.96
N ASP A 685 -10.57 0.64 19.12
CA ASP A 685 -11.53 1.44 18.35
C ASP A 685 -12.09 0.60 17.18
N PHE A 686 -13.39 0.35 17.20
CA PHE A 686 -14.12 -0.32 16.11
C PHE A 686 -15.14 0.62 15.51
N GLU A 687 -15.27 0.59 14.17
CA GLU A 687 -16.24 1.44 13.46
C GLU A 687 -17.67 1.21 13.98
N ILE A 688 -18.31 2.31 14.41
CA ILE A 688 -19.64 2.31 15.02
C ILE A 688 -20.72 2.28 13.93
N VAL A 689 -20.81 1.13 13.25
CA VAL A 689 -22.00 0.79 12.45
C VAL A 689 -23.22 0.76 13.40
N GLU A 690 -24.19 1.64 13.15
CA GLU A 690 -25.37 1.79 14.02
C GLU A 690 -26.23 0.52 13.98
N TYR A 691 -26.46 -0.10 15.14
CA TYR A 691 -27.14 -1.39 15.22
C TYR A 691 -28.63 -1.27 14.88
N ASN A 692 -28.99 -1.75 13.69
CA ASN A 692 -30.33 -1.70 13.10
C ASN A 692 -31.40 -2.56 13.82
N GLY A 693 -31.03 -3.35 14.82
CA GLY A 693 -31.94 -4.22 15.58
C GLY A 693 -32.20 -5.61 14.97
N SER A 694 -31.55 -5.99 13.86
CA SER A 694 -31.57 -7.37 13.37
C SER A 694 -30.44 -8.21 13.98
N LEU A 695 -30.74 -9.43 14.41
CA LEU A 695 -29.71 -10.41 14.80
C LEU A 695 -28.74 -10.63 13.62
N PRO A 696 -27.42 -10.69 13.87
CA PRO A 696 -26.45 -11.04 12.83
C PRO A 696 -26.69 -12.47 12.34
N THR A 697 -26.48 -12.72 11.05
CA THR A 697 -26.45 -14.09 10.52
C THR A 697 -25.04 -14.64 10.69
N LEU A 698 -24.89 -15.72 11.46
CA LEU A 698 -23.62 -16.43 11.64
C LEU A 698 -23.50 -17.52 10.57
N VAL A 699 -22.35 -17.59 9.93
CA VAL A 699 -22.00 -18.58 8.90
C VAL A 699 -20.69 -19.25 9.33
N LEU A 700 -20.56 -20.55 9.10
CA LEU A 700 -19.30 -21.26 9.35
C LEU A 700 -18.20 -20.67 8.46
N ASN A 701 -17.13 -20.22 9.08
CA ASN A 701 -15.87 -20.00 8.39
C ASN A 701 -15.29 -21.37 7.98
N PRO A 702 -14.94 -21.61 6.70
CA PRO A 702 -14.33 -22.87 6.30
C PRO A 702 -12.87 -23.03 6.78
N ASN A 703 -12.23 -21.99 7.31
CA ASN A 703 -10.79 -21.94 7.61
C ASN A 703 -10.51 -21.61 9.09
N THR A 704 -11.21 -22.28 10.01
CA THR A 704 -11.05 -22.06 11.46
C THR A 704 -9.76 -22.63 12.04
N TRP A 705 -9.30 -22.07 13.16
CA TRP A 705 -8.16 -22.64 13.92
C TRP A 705 -8.50 -23.98 14.58
N THR A 706 -9.78 -24.24 14.89
CA THR A 706 -10.19 -25.48 15.56
C THR A 706 -10.03 -26.73 14.69
N LYS A 707 -9.78 -26.57 13.38
CA LYS A 707 -9.33 -27.67 12.50
C LYS A 707 -8.00 -28.30 12.90
N VAL A 708 -7.15 -27.59 13.64
CA VAL A 708 -5.78 -28.03 13.98
C VAL A 708 -5.34 -27.77 15.42
N ALA A 709 -6.14 -27.05 16.21
CA ALA A 709 -5.89 -26.75 17.61
C ALA A 709 -7.18 -26.86 18.45
N THR A 710 -7.04 -27.01 19.76
CA THR A 710 -8.10 -26.74 20.74
C THR A 710 -7.89 -25.32 21.26
N VAL A 711 -8.93 -24.49 21.34
CA VAL A 711 -8.80 -23.06 21.65
C VAL A 711 -9.60 -22.68 22.90
N ILE A 712 -8.99 -21.91 23.79
CA ILE A 712 -9.64 -21.23 24.92
C ILE A 712 -9.54 -19.72 24.66
N PHE A 713 -10.67 -19.02 24.55
CA PHE A 713 -10.72 -17.55 24.55
C PHE A 713 -11.12 -17.07 25.94
N VAL A 714 -10.35 -16.13 26.53
CA VAL A 714 -10.62 -15.60 27.88
C VAL A 714 -10.90 -14.11 27.82
N ASP A 715 -11.99 -13.70 28.46
CA ASP A 715 -12.33 -12.28 28.61
C ASP A 715 -11.44 -11.66 29.70
N MET A 716 -10.44 -10.87 29.32
CA MET A 716 -9.47 -10.25 30.26
C MET A 716 -9.22 -8.76 29.95
N PRO A 717 -8.72 -7.96 30.91
CA PRO A 717 -8.65 -8.24 32.35
C PRO A 717 -10.06 -8.29 32.99
N VAL A 718 -10.14 -8.36 34.31
CA VAL A 718 -11.42 -8.32 35.05
C VAL A 718 -12.23 -7.07 34.66
N GLY A 719 -13.53 -7.26 34.38
CA GLY A 719 -14.41 -6.20 33.86
C GLY A 719 -14.55 -6.18 32.33
N THR A 720 -13.69 -6.88 31.57
CA THR A 720 -13.90 -7.15 30.14
C THR A 720 -14.96 -8.24 29.94
N GLY A 721 -15.74 -8.13 28.84
CA GLY A 721 -16.59 -9.23 28.38
C GLY A 721 -17.66 -9.64 29.39
N PHE A 722 -17.58 -10.88 29.88
CA PHE A 722 -18.40 -11.44 30.96
C PHE A 722 -17.62 -11.66 32.28
N SER A 723 -16.34 -11.32 32.35
CA SER A 723 -15.48 -11.47 33.54
C SER A 723 -15.76 -10.39 34.58
N TYR A 724 -15.84 -10.77 35.86
CA TYR A 724 -16.29 -9.86 36.92
C TYR A 724 -15.54 -10.04 38.24
N ALA A 725 -15.55 -8.99 39.06
CA ALA A 725 -15.12 -9.03 40.45
C ALA A 725 -16.33 -9.12 41.39
N ARG A 726 -16.19 -9.87 42.50
CA ARG A 726 -17.19 -10.00 43.57
C ARG A 726 -17.25 -8.76 44.48
N ASN A 727 -16.18 -7.96 44.54
CA ASN A 727 -16.09 -6.75 45.35
C ASN A 727 -15.33 -5.60 44.63
N ASP A 728 -15.39 -4.39 45.19
CA ASP A 728 -14.76 -3.20 44.60
C ASP A 728 -13.22 -3.27 44.49
N PHE A 729 -12.55 -3.91 45.46
CA PHE A 729 -11.09 -3.98 45.49
C PHE A 729 -10.55 -4.92 44.39
N ALA A 730 -11.16 -6.10 44.27
CA ALA A 730 -10.80 -7.09 43.24
C ALA A 730 -11.12 -6.66 41.78
N SER A 731 -11.80 -5.52 41.58
CA SER A 731 -11.93 -4.92 40.23
C SER A 731 -10.81 -3.95 39.86
N GLN A 732 -9.89 -3.65 40.77
CA GLN A 732 -8.67 -2.91 40.45
C GLN A 732 -7.69 -3.88 39.77
N THR A 733 -7.15 -3.48 38.62
CA THR A 733 -6.25 -4.31 37.81
C THR A 733 -5.21 -3.43 37.12
N ASP A 734 -4.01 -3.98 36.96
CA ASP A 734 -2.92 -3.45 36.17
C ASP A 734 -2.29 -4.60 35.35
N ASP A 735 -1.25 -4.30 34.56
CA ASP A 735 -0.56 -5.25 33.69
C ASP A 735 0.06 -6.43 34.49
N LEU A 736 0.53 -6.18 35.71
CA LEU A 736 1.12 -7.20 36.59
C LEU A 736 0.04 -8.17 37.07
N ILE A 737 -1.06 -7.62 37.61
CA ILE A 737 -2.23 -8.38 38.05
C ILE A 737 -2.78 -9.22 36.88
N GLN A 738 -2.84 -8.65 35.67
CA GLN A 738 -3.32 -9.36 34.48
C GLN A 738 -2.52 -10.65 34.22
N PHE A 739 -1.17 -10.59 34.17
CA PHE A 739 -0.40 -11.80 33.85
C PHE A 739 -0.37 -12.84 34.98
N TYR A 740 -0.41 -12.42 36.25
CA TYR A 740 -0.59 -13.36 37.37
C TYR A 740 -1.96 -14.07 37.28
N GLN A 741 -3.02 -13.34 36.94
CA GLN A 741 -4.33 -13.93 36.71
C GLN A 741 -4.35 -14.87 35.49
N SER A 742 -3.59 -14.59 34.42
CA SER A 742 -3.45 -15.49 33.26
C SER A 742 -2.76 -16.82 33.59
N ASP A 743 -1.67 -16.80 34.37
CA ASP A 743 -1.01 -18.03 34.84
C ASP A 743 -1.93 -18.86 35.75
N GLN A 744 -2.58 -18.19 36.72
CA GLN A 744 -3.53 -18.84 37.62
C GLN A 744 -4.75 -19.42 36.89
N PHE A 745 -5.31 -18.68 35.92
CA PHE A 745 -6.39 -19.14 35.07
C PHE A 745 -6.01 -20.45 34.37
N LEU A 746 -4.88 -20.44 33.64
CA LEU A 746 -4.44 -21.59 32.85
C LEU A 746 -4.13 -22.80 33.73
N ARG A 747 -3.47 -22.59 34.88
CA ARG A 747 -3.13 -23.67 35.82
C ARG A 747 -4.38 -24.27 36.48
N LYS A 748 -5.33 -23.47 36.95
CA LYS A 748 -6.60 -23.98 37.51
C LYS A 748 -7.44 -24.68 36.43
N TRP A 749 -7.57 -24.09 35.24
CA TRP A 749 -8.27 -24.72 34.11
C TRP A 749 -7.69 -26.09 33.75
N LEU A 750 -6.36 -26.25 33.77
CA LEU A 750 -5.66 -27.52 33.55
C LEU A 750 -5.74 -28.52 34.72
N MET A 751 -6.15 -28.10 35.93
CA MET A 751 -6.53 -29.03 37.00
C MET A 751 -7.90 -29.65 36.73
N ASP A 752 -8.86 -28.83 36.27
CA ASP A 752 -10.22 -29.26 35.93
C ASP A 752 -10.30 -30.07 34.63
N HIS A 753 -9.36 -29.83 33.70
CA HIS A 753 -9.27 -30.50 32.40
C HIS A 753 -7.93 -31.26 32.24
N PRO A 754 -7.64 -32.27 33.07
CA PRO A 754 -6.35 -32.93 33.13
C PRO A 754 -5.99 -33.70 31.86
N GLU A 755 -6.95 -33.97 30.97
CA GLU A 755 -6.70 -34.60 29.67
C GLU A 755 -5.89 -33.71 28.70
N PHE A 756 -5.77 -32.40 28.97
CA PHE A 756 -4.98 -31.45 28.17
C PHE A 756 -3.57 -31.20 28.71
N LEU A 757 -3.20 -31.76 29.88
CA LEU A 757 -1.84 -31.69 30.43
C LEU A 757 -0.72 -32.18 29.49
N PRO A 758 -0.89 -33.23 28.64
CA PRO A 758 0.15 -33.64 27.70
C PRO A 758 0.19 -32.77 26.43
N ASN A 759 -0.84 -31.98 26.13
CA ASN A 759 -0.94 -31.24 24.86
C ASN A 759 0.10 -30.12 24.80
N PRO A 760 0.69 -29.82 23.63
CA PRO A 760 1.54 -28.64 23.46
C PRO A 760 0.73 -27.35 23.70
N VAL A 761 1.11 -26.54 24.69
CA VAL A 761 0.38 -25.29 25.02
C VAL A 761 1.02 -24.10 24.32
N TYR A 762 0.20 -23.29 23.67
CA TYR A 762 0.57 -22.03 23.01
C TYR A 762 -0.27 -20.89 23.58
N ILE A 763 0.29 -19.67 23.53
CA ILE A 763 -0.39 -18.44 23.93
C ILE A 763 -0.27 -17.45 22.78
N GLY A 764 -1.40 -16.87 22.37
CA GLY A 764 -1.50 -15.85 21.33
C GLY A 764 -2.53 -14.81 21.76
N GLU A 765 -2.31 -13.56 21.38
CA GLU A 765 -3.04 -12.42 21.95
C GLU A 765 -3.26 -11.35 20.88
N ASP A 766 -4.31 -10.53 21.04
CA ASP A 766 -4.56 -9.37 20.19
C ASP A 766 -4.37 -8.05 20.94
N SER A 767 -4.45 -6.93 20.20
CA SER A 767 -4.66 -5.60 20.78
C SER A 767 -3.59 -5.23 21.83
N TYR A 768 -4.00 -4.56 22.91
CA TYR A 768 -3.17 -4.16 24.04
C TYR A 768 -2.53 -5.36 24.79
N SER A 769 -3.19 -6.52 24.83
CA SER A 769 -2.61 -7.73 25.47
C SER A 769 -1.34 -8.20 24.76
N GLY A 770 -1.17 -7.92 23.46
CA GLY A 770 0.12 -8.12 22.77
C GLY A 770 1.33 -7.38 23.37
N ILE A 771 1.13 -6.49 24.35
CA ILE A 771 2.17 -5.89 25.20
C ILE A 771 2.53 -6.79 26.40
N THR A 772 1.54 -7.44 27.04
CA THR A 772 1.71 -8.28 28.24
C THR A 772 1.99 -9.75 27.95
N LEU A 773 1.71 -10.24 26.73
CA LEU A 773 2.08 -11.58 26.24
C LEU A 773 3.51 -12.06 26.63
N PRO A 774 4.59 -11.27 26.53
CA PRO A 774 5.93 -11.72 26.92
C PRO A 774 6.03 -12.05 28.41
N ASP A 775 5.38 -11.25 29.26
CA ASP A 775 5.38 -11.42 30.71
C ASP A 775 4.44 -12.55 31.16
N VAL A 776 3.31 -12.77 30.47
CA VAL A 776 2.46 -13.97 30.63
C VAL A 776 3.27 -15.24 30.36
N VAL A 777 3.96 -15.29 29.22
CA VAL A 777 4.81 -16.42 28.82
C VAL A 777 5.98 -16.63 29.79
N GLN A 778 6.61 -15.54 30.26
CA GLN A 778 7.71 -15.59 31.22
C GLN A 778 7.23 -16.06 32.60
N GLN A 779 6.09 -15.57 33.09
CA GLN A 779 5.50 -15.98 34.36
C GLN A 779 5.16 -17.48 34.37
N ILE A 780 4.57 -18.00 33.28
CA ILE A 780 4.25 -19.42 33.17
C ILE A 780 5.53 -20.28 33.11
N SER A 781 6.59 -19.79 32.45
CA SER A 781 7.90 -20.45 32.44
C SER A 781 8.55 -20.45 33.83
N ASN A 782 8.58 -19.30 34.51
CA ASN A 782 9.13 -19.18 35.87
C ASN A 782 8.41 -20.13 36.83
N GLY A 783 7.06 -20.14 36.83
CA GLY A 783 6.27 -21.05 37.65
C GLY A 783 6.51 -22.53 37.31
N ASN A 784 6.83 -22.87 36.06
CA ASN A 784 7.24 -24.24 35.71
C ASN A 784 8.62 -24.61 36.26
N ASP A 785 9.60 -23.71 36.19
CA ASP A 785 10.96 -23.91 36.70
C ASP A 785 11.01 -23.93 38.25
N GLU A 786 10.16 -23.13 38.90
CA GLU A 786 9.88 -23.16 40.34
C GLU A 786 9.04 -24.38 40.76
N GLY A 787 8.50 -25.13 39.79
CA GLY A 787 7.83 -26.41 40.00
C GLY A 787 6.34 -26.34 40.34
N VAL A 788 5.71 -25.16 40.24
CA VAL A 788 4.27 -24.92 40.44
C VAL A 788 3.43 -25.91 39.63
N LYS A 789 2.32 -26.38 40.19
CA LYS A 789 1.47 -27.43 39.60
C LYS A 789 0.10 -26.89 39.14
N PRO A 790 -0.46 -27.43 38.05
CA PRO A 790 0.18 -28.32 37.07
C PRO A 790 1.35 -27.63 36.34
N LEU A 791 2.28 -28.46 35.82
CA LEU A 791 3.30 -27.97 34.89
C LEU A 791 2.64 -27.77 33.53
N VAL A 792 2.74 -26.58 32.97
CA VAL A 792 2.20 -26.26 31.65
C VAL A 792 3.18 -26.74 30.59
N ASN A 793 2.74 -27.54 29.62
CA ASN A 793 3.56 -28.04 28.51
C ASN A 793 3.81 -26.97 27.43
N LEU A 794 4.23 -25.78 27.89
CA LEU A 794 4.40 -24.56 27.11
C LEU A 794 5.38 -24.76 25.95
N LYS A 795 4.96 -24.33 24.76
CA LYS A 795 5.78 -24.16 23.56
C LYS A 795 5.89 -22.67 23.23
N LYS A 796 6.90 -22.32 22.44
CA LYS A 796 7.23 -20.94 22.12
C LYS A 796 6.05 -20.24 21.44
N SER A 797 5.67 -19.07 21.97
CA SER A 797 4.52 -18.27 21.55
C SER A 797 4.64 -17.69 20.12
N CYS A 798 3.50 -17.31 19.55
CA CYS A 798 3.35 -16.79 18.19
C CYS A 798 3.07 -15.27 18.21
N ARG A 799 4.01 -14.46 17.68
CA ARG A 799 3.96 -12.98 17.48
C ARG A 799 3.64 -12.12 18.73
N GLY A 800 4.64 -11.35 19.16
CA GLY A 800 4.48 -10.09 19.90
C GLY A 800 5.37 -9.00 19.27
N GLU A 801 5.07 -7.71 19.48
CA GLU A 801 5.82 -6.60 18.86
C GLU A 801 7.15 -6.28 19.57
N TYR A 802 8.26 -6.81 19.05
CA TYR A 802 9.60 -6.40 19.49
C TYR A 802 9.97 -4.99 18.98
N LYS A 803 9.70 -3.95 19.77
CA LYS A 803 10.10 -2.55 19.49
C LYS A 803 11.63 -2.28 19.52
N ILE A 804 12.45 -3.26 19.92
CA ILE A 804 13.92 -3.16 19.93
C ILE A 804 14.52 -4.32 19.12
N LYS A 805 15.14 -4.00 17.98
CA LYS A 805 15.92 -4.95 17.16
C LYS A 805 17.41 -4.79 17.45
N ASP A 806 17.94 -5.55 18.40
CA ASP A 806 19.38 -5.61 18.68
C ASP A 806 20.02 -6.80 17.93
N PRO A 807 20.84 -6.56 16.88
CA PRO A 807 21.51 -7.63 16.14
C PRO A 807 22.67 -8.29 16.91
N SER A 808 23.04 -7.80 18.09
CA SER A 808 24.01 -8.46 18.97
C SER A 808 23.39 -9.53 19.87
N ASN A 809 22.06 -9.55 20.01
CA ASN A 809 21.36 -10.57 20.81
C ASN A 809 21.38 -11.93 20.09
N ALA A 810 22.32 -12.79 20.50
CA ALA A 810 22.50 -14.13 19.95
C ALA A 810 21.32 -15.08 20.20
N GLU A 811 20.47 -14.81 21.20
CA GLU A 811 19.22 -15.56 21.39
C GLU A 811 18.15 -15.11 20.40
N TYR A 812 17.91 -13.79 20.25
CA TYR A 812 16.96 -13.23 19.28
C TYR A 812 17.21 -13.77 17.85
N LEU A 813 18.46 -13.78 17.40
CA LEU A 813 18.86 -14.37 16.11
C LEU A 813 18.60 -15.89 16.00
N ARG A 814 18.50 -16.59 17.14
CA ARG A 814 18.19 -18.02 17.23
C ARG A 814 16.68 -18.28 17.26
N TYR A 815 15.88 -17.38 17.81
CA TYR A 815 14.41 -17.40 17.67
C TYR A 815 13.99 -17.06 16.24
N MET A 816 14.54 -16.01 15.63
CA MET A 816 14.21 -15.63 14.24
C MET A 816 14.50 -16.76 13.24
N ARG A 817 15.69 -17.37 13.26
CA ARG A 817 16.01 -18.52 12.37
C ARG A 817 15.16 -19.77 12.64
N ALA A 818 14.58 -19.91 13.85
CA ALA A 818 13.64 -20.98 14.14
C ALA A 818 12.23 -20.64 13.62
N PHE A 819 11.83 -19.37 13.66
CA PHE A 819 10.60 -18.86 13.06
C PHE A 819 10.61 -19.02 11.53
N ASP A 820 11.63 -18.49 10.85
CA ASP A 820 11.75 -18.55 9.38
C ASP A 820 11.68 -20.00 8.87
N LYS A 821 12.33 -20.93 9.60
CA LYS A 821 12.33 -22.37 9.29
C LYS A 821 10.98 -23.06 9.54
N CYS A 822 10.11 -22.48 10.35
CA CYS A 822 8.75 -22.99 10.59
C CYS A 822 7.71 -22.36 9.66
N THR A 823 8.00 -21.20 9.04
CA THR A 823 7.05 -20.47 8.18
C THR A 823 7.35 -20.59 6.69
N SER A 824 8.52 -21.09 6.28
CA SER A 824 8.97 -21.24 4.87
C SER A 824 8.17 -22.21 3.98
N GLY A 825 6.92 -22.51 4.33
CA GLY A 825 5.99 -23.35 3.58
C GLY A 825 4.53 -22.96 3.78
N ILE A 826 4.27 -21.74 4.26
CA ILE A 826 2.93 -21.19 4.46
C ILE A 826 2.74 -20.03 3.48
N GLU A 827 1.67 -20.10 2.68
CA GLU A 827 1.26 -19.02 1.77
C GLU A 827 0.92 -17.77 2.58
N THR A 828 1.72 -16.71 2.46
CA THR A 828 1.62 -15.53 3.34
C THR A 828 0.33 -14.76 3.14
N ALA A 829 -0.29 -14.85 1.96
CA ALA A 829 -1.60 -14.27 1.66
C ALA A 829 -2.76 -14.87 2.49
N HIS A 830 -2.57 -16.01 3.17
CA HIS A 830 -3.56 -16.59 4.09
C HIS A 830 -3.32 -16.25 5.57
N ILE A 831 -2.25 -15.51 5.87
CA ILE A 831 -2.07 -14.84 7.17
C ILE A 831 -2.62 -13.42 7.01
N LEU A 832 -3.43 -12.96 7.98
CA LEU A 832 -3.95 -11.59 7.98
C LEU A 832 -2.84 -10.58 8.30
N GLU A 833 -2.04 -10.24 7.30
CA GLU A 833 -1.15 -9.07 7.30
C GLU A 833 -1.95 -7.79 7.05
N PRO A 834 -1.57 -6.64 7.64
CA PRO A 834 -2.34 -5.41 7.49
C PRO A 834 -2.11 -4.76 6.12
N LEU A 835 -3.07 -4.95 5.20
CA LEU A 835 -3.22 -4.11 4.00
C LEU A 835 -3.73 -2.69 4.33
N CYS A 836 -3.11 -2.04 5.33
CA CYS A 836 -3.18 -0.60 5.56
C CYS A 836 -2.11 0.13 4.74
N ALA A 837 -2.13 -0.07 3.42
CA ALA A 837 -1.60 0.94 2.52
C ALA A 837 -2.43 2.24 2.70
N HIS A 838 -1.79 3.41 2.57
CA HIS A 838 -2.36 4.76 2.71
C HIS A 838 -2.62 5.29 4.14
N ALA A 839 -1.59 5.37 5.02
CA ALA A 839 -1.49 6.45 6.04
C ALA A 839 -0.13 6.59 6.79
N SER A 840 1.04 6.34 6.19
CA SER A 840 2.33 6.71 6.85
C SER A 840 3.49 6.92 5.86
N PRO A 841 4.05 8.13 5.73
CA PRO A 841 5.33 8.32 5.05
C PRO A 841 6.50 7.90 5.96
N LYS A 842 7.50 7.24 5.37
CA LYS A 842 8.84 6.98 5.94
C LYS A 842 9.87 7.28 4.85
N PRO A 843 11.12 7.60 5.21
CA PRO A 843 12.16 6.60 4.98
C PRO A 843 13.14 6.44 6.16
N TRP A 844 14.02 5.44 6.06
CA TRP A 844 15.09 5.15 7.02
C TRP A 844 16.26 6.15 6.92
N MET A 845 16.99 6.34 8.04
CA MET A 845 18.42 6.66 8.04
C MET A 845 19.15 5.89 9.17
N SER A 846 20.49 5.87 9.16
CA SER A 846 21.31 4.87 9.87
C SER A 846 22.56 5.43 10.56
N GLY A 847 22.92 4.86 11.72
CA GLY A 847 24.14 5.19 12.48
C GLY A 847 24.01 6.43 13.39
N THR A 848 24.83 6.62 14.43
CA THR A 848 26.02 5.86 14.90
C THR A 848 26.10 5.80 16.44
N ILE A 849 27.05 5.03 17.00
CA ILE A 849 27.11 4.61 18.42
C ILE A 849 27.65 5.73 19.35
N GLY A 850 27.03 5.94 20.52
CA GLY A 850 27.32 7.09 21.40
C GLY A 850 27.15 6.95 22.94
N LYS A 851 27.38 5.75 23.53
CA LYS A 851 27.30 5.42 24.98
C LYS A 851 25.90 5.33 25.61
N TRP A 852 25.78 4.41 26.58
CA TRP A 852 24.61 4.25 27.46
C TRP A 852 24.76 5.07 28.75
N GLN A 853 23.68 5.74 29.16
CA GLN A 853 23.36 6.04 30.57
C GLN A 853 21.85 5.79 30.76
N GLY A 854 21.46 5.12 31.85
CA GLY A 854 20.09 4.61 32.01
C GLY A 854 19.10 5.63 32.59
N CYS A 855 17.89 5.66 32.04
CA CYS A 855 16.79 6.45 32.58
C CYS A 855 16.20 5.79 33.84
N ASN A 856 16.38 6.44 35.00
CA ASN A 856 15.56 6.15 36.17
C ASN A 856 14.14 6.65 35.93
N TYR A 857 13.13 5.78 36.04
CA TYR A 857 11.77 6.20 36.38
C TYR A 857 11.40 5.64 37.74
N ARG A 858 11.10 6.55 38.67
CA ARG A 858 10.40 6.24 39.91
C ARG A 858 8.93 6.62 39.73
N LEU A 859 8.04 5.67 39.96
CA LEU A 859 6.65 5.96 40.30
C LEU A 859 6.62 6.68 41.67
N PRO A 860 5.57 7.47 41.95
CA PRO A 860 4.33 6.85 42.42
C PRO A 860 3.09 7.28 41.62
N HIS A 861 2.12 6.36 41.53
CA HIS A 861 0.73 6.72 41.26
C HIS A 861 0.05 7.10 42.58
N GLU A 862 -0.63 8.24 42.60
CA GLU A 862 -1.70 8.55 43.55
C GLU A 862 -3.00 8.81 42.77
N PHE A 863 -4.13 8.50 43.40
CA PHE A 863 -5.51 8.53 42.91
C PHE A 863 -6.02 7.30 42.12
N ASP A 864 -7.28 6.98 42.44
CA ASP A 864 -7.96 5.70 42.21
C ASP A 864 -9.13 5.89 41.23
N ILE A 865 -9.48 4.86 40.47
CA ILE A 865 -10.45 4.93 39.35
C ILE A 865 -11.83 4.48 39.83
N SER A 866 -12.83 5.36 39.68
CA SER A 866 -14.18 5.14 40.20
C SER A 866 -14.95 4.05 39.44
N ASN A 867 -15.33 3.00 40.16
CA ASN A 867 -15.86 1.73 39.67
C ASN A 867 -17.30 1.74 39.08
N SER A 868 -17.63 0.74 38.27
CA SER A 868 -18.96 0.42 37.73
C SER A 868 -19.75 -0.62 38.55
N THR A 869 -19.13 -1.26 39.56
CA THR A 869 -19.67 -2.35 40.43
C THR A 869 -21.18 -2.35 40.63
N LYS A 870 -21.77 -1.23 41.04
CA LYS A 870 -23.22 -1.15 41.35
C LYS A 870 -24.15 -1.51 40.19
N TYR A 871 -23.66 -1.53 38.95
CA TYR A 871 -24.40 -2.04 37.80
C TYR A 871 -24.28 -3.58 37.67
N HIS A 872 -23.07 -4.12 37.76
CA HIS A 872 -22.79 -5.54 37.55
C HIS A 872 -23.23 -6.41 38.75
N VAL A 873 -23.02 -5.95 39.98
CA VAL A 873 -23.52 -6.61 41.20
C VAL A 873 -25.07 -6.70 41.21
N TYR A 874 -25.76 -5.72 40.61
CA TYR A 874 -27.22 -5.73 40.49
C TYR A 874 -27.74 -6.77 39.48
N LEU A 875 -26.93 -7.16 38.50
CA LEU A 875 -27.26 -8.23 37.54
C LEU A 875 -27.01 -9.61 38.17
N ALA A 876 -25.86 -9.82 38.81
CA ALA A 876 -25.51 -11.09 39.45
C ALA A 876 -26.50 -11.49 40.56
N THR A 877 -26.90 -10.55 41.42
CA THR A 877 -27.77 -10.81 42.59
C THR A 877 -29.24 -11.14 42.25
N LYS A 878 -29.60 -11.28 40.97
CA LYS A 878 -30.95 -11.66 40.51
C LYS A 878 -31.03 -12.98 39.73
N VAL A 879 -29.90 -13.63 39.45
CA VAL A 879 -29.85 -14.88 38.67
C VAL A 879 -29.53 -16.03 39.61
N ASP A 880 -30.57 -16.58 40.23
CA ASP A 880 -30.46 -17.78 41.07
C ASP A 880 -30.04 -19.00 40.20
N LEU A 881 -29.17 -19.85 40.73
CA LEU A 881 -28.27 -20.69 39.92
C LEU A 881 -28.94 -21.91 39.27
N LYS A 882 -29.52 -21.70 38.07
CA LYS A 882 -29.65 -22.71 37.00
C LYS A 882 -29.48 -22.03 35.63
N VAL A 883 -28.25 -22.05 35.10
CA VAL A 883 -27.89 -21.38 33.85
C VAL A 883 -28.36 -22.20 32.65
N ASP A 884 -29.44 -21.73 32.01
CA ASP A 884 -29.76 -22.06 30.62
C ASP A 884 -28.82 -21.25 29.72
N SER A 885 -27.89 -21.91 29.03
CA SER A 885 -26.81 -21.26 28.27
C SER A 885 -27.32 -20.33 27.16
N SER A 886 -28.56 -20.51 26.69
CA SER A 886 -29.22 -19.60 25.74
C SER A 886 -29.41 -18.16 26.25
N ARG A 887 -29.35 -17.94 27.58
CA ARG A 887 -29.61 -16.63 28.20
C ARG A 887 -28.38 -15.78 28.49
N ALA A 888 -27.18 -16.35 28.50
CA ALA A 888 -25.94 -15.61 28.80
C ALA A 888 -25.62 -14.54 27.74
N PHE A 889 -25.94 -14.83 26.48
CA PHE A 889 -25.56 -14.08 25.27
C PHE A 889 -26.11 -12.63 25.15
N VAL A 890 -26.86 -12.14 26.12
CA VAL A 890 -27.81 -11.03 25.96
C VAL A 890 -27.45 -9.80 26.82
N ALA A 891 -26.53 -9.95 27.79
CA ALA A 891 -26.19 -8.92 28.76
C ALA A 891 -24.97 -8.06 28.40
N GLY A 892 -24.22 -8.42 27.36
CA GLY A 892 -23.01 -7.72 26.93
C GLY A 892 -23.28 -6.40 26.21
N GLY A 893 -22.32 -5.47 26.32
CA GLY A 893 -22.32 -4.24 25.52
C GLY A 893 -22.25 -4.52 24.01
N GLY A 894 -22.70 -3.58 23.19
CA GLY A 894 -22.67 -3.70 21.72
C GLY A 894 -21.26 -3.90 21.11
N GLN A 895 -20.20 -3.58 21.86
CA GLN A 895 -18.81 -3.93 21.53
C GLN A 895 -18.52 -5.41 21.85
N ASN A 896 -18.79 -5.87 23.08
CA ASN A 896 -18.61 -7.27 23.51
C ASN A 896 -19.32 -8.24 22.55
N LEU A 897 -20.55 -7.93 22.12
CA LEU A 897 -21.32 -8.77 21.20
C LEU A 897 -20.63 -8.95 19.83
N LYS A 898 -19.85 -7.95 19.36
CA LYS A 898 -19.03 -8.06 18.13
C LYS A 898 -17.77 -8.91 18.38
N VAL A 899 -17.09 -8.73 19.52
CA VAL A 899 -15.89 -9.52 19.89
C VAL A 899 -16.25 -11.00 20.00
N HIS A 900 -17.33 -11.35 20.69
CA HIS A 900 -17.78 -12.73 20.83
C HIS A 900 -18.23 -13.34 19.49
N ALA A 901 -18.91 -12.56 18.64
CA ALA A 901 -19.23 -13.01 17.28
C ALA A 901 -17.96 -13.25 16.43
N TRP A 902 -16.92 -12.44 16.59
CA TRP A 902 -15.63 -12.63 15.90
C TRP A 902 -14.87 -13.85 16.44
N GLN A 903 -14.79 -14.04 17.76
CA GLN A 903 -14.19 -15.23 18.39
C GLN A 903 -14.86 -16.51 17.83
N ILE A 904 -16.19 -16.52 17.76
CA ILE A 904 -17.01 -17.66 17.29
C ILE A 904 -16.98 -17.87 15.77
N VAL A 905 -16.60 -16.88 14.97
CA VAL A 905 -16.44 -17.01 13.50
C VAL A 905 -15.01 -17.40 13.11
N ASN A 906 -14.04 -17.31 14.03
CA ASN A 906 -12.66 -17.80 13.79
C ASN A 906 -12.37 -19.15 14.47
N ALA A 907 -13.15 -19.51 15.49
CA ALA A 907 -13.26 -20.85 16.05
C ALA A 907 -13.98 -21.83 15.11
#